data_AF-A0A8B9TBR8-F1
#
_entry.id   AF-A0A8B9TBR8-F1
#
_cell.length_a   1.000
_cell.length_b   1.000
_cell.length_c   1.000
_cell.angle_alpha   90.00
_cell.angle_beta   90.00
_cell.angle_gamma   90.00
#
_symmetry.space_group_name_H-M   'P 1'
#
loop_
_entity.id
_entity.type
_entity.pdbx_description
1 polymer ?
#
loop_
_entity_poly.entity_id
_entity_poly.type
_entity_poly.pdbx_seq_one_letter_code
_entity_poly.pdbx_strand_id
1 'polypeptide(L)'
;MKNYQLAPVMSPSLIVECGGEMVESVVIKNLKKTPNFPSSVLFMKLLPKEELYSPSLVIKVIDHRPFGRKPIVGQCTIDLLESFRCDPYTTKEDIEEEIVDWWSKFYASTGDHEKCGQYIKKGYDTLKVYDCELEKVPEFNNLTDFCDTFKLYRGKTEDGDDPSVVGEFKGSFKIYALPDDPTTPAPPRQFRELPDSGPQECIVRIYIVRALQLQPQDNNGLCDPYIKISLGKKVIEDRDNYVPNTLNPVFGRMYELSCFLPQEKDLKISVYDYDTLTRDEKVGETTIDLENRFLSRYGSHCGIPQQYCISGVNTWRDQLKPTQLLQNIARFKGYAPPVISENEANKVLHQHLGPGEERLALHILRTQGLVPEHVETRTLYSTFQPNIPQGKLQMWVDVFPKSLGPPGPPFNITPRKAKKYVLRVIVWNTKDVLLDEKSITGEEMSDIYVKGWMPGNEENKQKTDVHYRSLDGEGNFNWRFVFPFDYLPAEQLCIVSKKEHFWSLDKTEFRIPPKLIIQIWDNDKFSLDDYLGFVELDLHKTIIPAKIPEKCNIDMIPEYKADSFQKAPKTASLFEQKSMKGWWPCYVEKDGSRILAGKVEMTLEVVNEKEAEERPAGKGRDEPNMNPKLDLPNRPDTSFLWFTNPCKTMKFIVWRRFKIFSVLLLFSCSVRLAFMSVNSIHPFPPTRNSNQLNSSREIGILIPVNSSNGFLMIKK
;
A
#
# COMPACT_ATOMS: atom_id res chain seq x y z
N MET A 1 32.34 -5.87 40.91
CA MET A 1 31.15 -6.70 41.24
C MET A 1 31.62 -8.11 41.59
N LYS A 2 31.17 -8.67 42.71
CA LYS A 2 31.53 -10.04 43.14
C LYS A 2 30.82 -11.07 42.26
N ASN A 3 31.58 -12.01 41.68
CA ASN A 3 31.07 -13.16 40.93
C ASN A 3 30.25 -14.08 41.84
N TYR A 4 28.92 -14.01 41.77
CA TYR A 4 28.03 -14.96 42.44
C TYR A 4 27.72 -16.14 41.50
N GLN A 5 28.33 -17.29 41.81
CA GLN A 5 27.88 -18.66 41.54
C GLN A 5 27.03 -18.92 40.27
N LEU A 6 27.67 -19.30 39.17
CA LEU A 6 27.06 -19.92 37.98
C LEU A 6 26.57 -21.36 38.29
N ALA A 7 25.65 -21.52 39.23
CA ALA A 7 24.96 -22.80 39.45
C ALA A 7 23.88 -23.01 38.38
N PRO A 8 23.69 -24.24 37.87
CA PRO A 8 22.68 -24.52 36.85
C PRO A 8 21.26 -24.25 37.38
N VAL A 9 20.43 -23.61 36.54
CA VAL A 9 19.01 -23.34 36.82
C VAL A 9 18.24 -24.66 36.75
N MET A 10 17.44 -24.96 37.77
CA MET A 10 16.78 -26.26 37.91
C MET A 10 15.25 -26.16 37.95
N SER A 11 14.74 -25.14 38.64
CA SER A 11 13.29 -24.96 38.84
C SER A 11 12.86 -23.49 38.71
N PRO A 12 12.88 -22.93 37.48
CA PRO A 12 12.60 -21.51 37.30
C PRO A 12 11.10 -21.14 37.31
N SER A 13 10.77 -19.94 37.79
CA SER A 13 9.53 -19.19 37.51
C SER A 13 9.85 -17.82 36.90
N LEU A 14 8.85 -17.18 36.30
CA LEU A 14 8.93 -15.81 35.81
C LEU A 14 8.14 -14.90 36.72
N ILE A 15 8.73 -13.75 37.04
CA ILE A 15 8.01 -12.60 37.56
C ILE A 15 7.96 -11.53 36.47
N VAL A 16 6.77 -11.05 36.17
CA VAL A 16 6.54 -9.95 35.24
C VAL A 16 6.01 -8.76 36.05
N GLU A 17 6.72 -7.64 35.99
CA GLU A 17 6.38 -6.40 36.70
C GLU A 17 6.10 -5.28 35.69
N CYS A 18 4.99 -4.56 35.85
CA CYS A 18 4.67 -3.37 35.05
C CYS A 18 3.82 -2.40 35.87
N GLY A 19 4.17 -1.11 35.89
CA GLY A 19 3.33 -0.08 36.52
C GLY A 19 3.02 -0.30 38.02
N GLY A 20 3.89 -1.00 38.74
CA GLY A 20 3.68 -1.36 40.14
C GLY A 20 2.85 -2.63 40.38
N GLU A 21 2.35 -3.27 39.32
CA GLU A 21 1.76 -4.61 39.38
C GLU A 21 2.80 -5.69 39.13
N MET A 22 2.57 -6.87 39.72
CA MET A 22 3.45 -8.03 39.62
C MET A 22 2.61 -9.29 39.42
N VAL A 23 2.97 -10.09 38.43
CA VAL A 23 2.39 -11.43 38.18
C VAL A 23 3.50 -12.47 38.10
N GLU A 24 3.29 -13.63 38.73
CA GLU A 24 4.26 -14.72 38.75
C GLU A 24 3.71 -15.93 37.97
N SER A 25 4.57 -16.57 37.17
CA SER A 25 4.24 -17.81 36.47
C SER A 25 4.34 -19.03 37.37
N VAL A 26 3.74 -20.14 36.93
CA VAL A 26 3.89 -21.43 37.62
C VAL A 26 5.33 -21.91 37.51
N VAL A 27 5.90 -22.39 38.62
CA VAL A 27 7.26 -22.94 38.67
C VAL A 27 7.41 -24.13 37.73
N ILE A 28 8.43 -24.10 36.87
CA ILE A 28 8.87 -25.27 36.12
C ILE A 28 9.53 -26.24 37.09
N LYS A 29 8.89 -27.37 37.37
CA LYS A 29 9.38 -28.33 38.37
C LYS A 29 10.71 -29.00 37.95
N ASN A 30 10.91 -29.24 36.66
CA ASN A 30 12.12 -29.86 36.13
C ASN A 30 12.47 -29.33 34.74
N LEU A 31 13.36 -28.34 34.68
CA LEU A 31 13.76 -27.68 33.43
C LEU A 31 14.37 -28.65 32.41
N LYS A 32 15.10 -29.68 32.86
CA LYS A 32 15.74 -30.67 31.97
C LYS A 32 14.74 -31.60 31.28
N LYS A 33 13.63 -31.91 31.94
CA LYS A 33 12.61 -32.84 31.43
C LYS A 33 11.50 -32.12 30.66
N THR A 34 11.08 -30.96 31.15
CA THR A 34 9.96 -30.18 30.58
C THR A 34 10.32 -28.69 30.64
N PRO A 35 10.90 -28.12 29.58
CA PRO A 35 11.39 -26.73 29.58
C PRO A 35 10.28 -25.67 29.43
N ASN A 36 9.01 -26.06 29.40
CA ASN A 36 7.87 -25.17 29.20
C ASN A 36 7.13 -24.88 30.51
N PHE A 37 6.54 -23.69 30.64
CA PHE A 37 5.67 -23.35 31.75
C PHE A 37 4.38 -24.18 31.69
N PRO A 38 3.91 -24.73 32.84
CA PRO A 38 2.62 -25.43 32.90
C PRO A 38 1.42 -24.55 32.56
N SER A 39 1.52 -23.24 32.80
CA SER A 39 0.59 -22.20 32.34
C SER A 39 1.38 -21.09 31.67
N SER A 40 1.04 -20.81 30.41
CA SER A 40 1.75 -19.84 29.57
C SER A 40 1.02 -18.50 29.42
N VAL A 41 -0.09 -18.30 30.15
CA VAL A 41 -0.91 -17.09 30.08
C VAL A 41 -0.91 -16.41 31.44
N LEU A 42 -0.53 -15.13 31.45
CA LEU A 42 -0.56 -14.26 32.63
C LEU A 42 -1.39 -13.03 32.27
N PHE A 43 -2.27 -12.61 33.18
CA PHE A 43 -3.11 -11.42 33.01
C PHE A 43 -2.65 -10.33 33.97
N MET A 44 -2.45 -9.13 33.45
CA MET A 44 -2.09 -7.92 34.20
C MET A 44 -3.05 -6.78 33.79
N LYS A 45 -3.22 -5.75 34.62
CA LYS A 45 -4.17 -4.66 34.30
C LYS A 45 -3.83 -3.92 33.01
N LEU A 46 -4.85 -3.21 32.51
CA LEU A 46 -4.79 -2.35 31.33
C LEU A 46 -3.69 -1.28 31.45
N LEU A 47 -2.85 -1.20 30.44
CA LEU A 47 -1.81 -0.19 30.30
C LEU A 47 -2.37 1.04 29.54
N PRO A 48 -1.82 2.25 29.79
CA PRO A 48 -2.16 3.43 29.01
C PRO A 48 -1.99 3.19 27.50
N LYS A 49 -2.89 3.76 26.69
CA LYS A 49 -2.80 3.67 25.23
C LYS A 49 -1.55 4.39 24.69
N GLU A 50 -1.18 5.49 25.33
CA GLU A 50 -0.07 6.35 24.94
C GLU A 50 1.25 5.85 25.55
N GLU A 51 2.28 5.72 24.70
CA GLU A 51 3.57 5.12 25.08
C GLU A 51 4.33 5.95 26.12
N LEU A 52 4.22 7.28 26.06
CA LEU A 52 4.87 8.20 27.01
C LEU A 52 4.47 7.92 28.47
N TYR A 53 3.25 7.43 28.67
CA TYR A 53 2.70 7.12 29.99
C TYR A 53 2.78 5.63 30.34
N SER A 54 3.28 4.81 29.41
CA SER A 54 3.37 3.37 29.60
C SER A 54 4.64 3.03 30.39
N PRO A 55 4.51 2.37 31.55
CA PRO A 55 5.67 1.98 32.36
C PRO A 55 6.43 0.83 31.68
N SER A 56 7.75 0.76 31.89
CA SER A 56 8.56 -0.36 31.39
C SER A 56 8.06 -1.70 31.95
N LEU A 57 8.09 -2.75 31.13
CA LEU A 57 7.79 -4.12 31.52
C LEU A 57 9.10 -4.82 31.93
N VAL A 58 9.19 -5.25 33.18
CA VAL A 58 10.38 -5.95 33.71
C VAL A 58 10.05 -7.44 33.85
N ILE A 59 10.83 -8.29 33.21
CA ILE A 59 10.73 -9.75 33.30
C ILE A 59 11.93 -10.28 34.08
N LYS A 60 11.68 -10.92 35.21
CA LYS A 60 12.69 -11.56 36.07
C LYS A 60 12.53 -13.06 36.05
N VAL A 61 13.63 -13.79 35.94
CA VAL A 61 13.68 -15.25 36.08
C VAL A 61 14.15 -15.58 37.49
N ILE A 62 13.37 -16.35 38.22
CA ILE A 62 13.67 -16.77 39.60
C ILE A 62 13.86 -18.27 39.63
N ASP A 63 14.98 -18.74 40.18
CA ASP A 63 15.25 -20.17 40.34
C ASP A 63 14.87 -20.63 41.76
N HIS A 64 13.99 -21.62 41.88
CA HIS A 64 13.55 -22.16 43.17
C HIS A 64 14.50 -23.25 43.63
N ARG A 65 15.29 -22.98 44.68
CA ARG A 65 16.33 -23.89 45.20
C ARG A 65 15.94 -24.52 46.54
N PRO A 66 16.61 -25.62 46.94
CA PRO A 66 16.44 -26.21 48.26
C PRO A 66 16.60 -25.18 49.39
N PHE A 67 15.93 -25.43 50.52
CA PHE A 67 15.91 -24.55 51.70
C PHE A 67 15.29 -23.16 51.45
N GLY A 68 14.40 -23.03 50.46
CA GLY A 68 13.60 -21.83 50.23
C GLY A 68 14.34 -20.65 49.56
N ARG A 69 15.56 -20.88 49.05
CA ARG A 69 16.31 -19.85 48.33
C ARG A 69 15.71 -19.60 46.94
N LYS A 70 15.47 -18.32 46.62
CA LYS A 70 14.90 -17.88 45.34
C LYS A 70 15.76 -16.79 44.68
N PRO A 71 16.98 -17.10 44.21
CA PRO A 71 17.81 -16.11 43.51
C PRO A 71 17.17 -15.70 42.18
N ILE A 72 17.28 -14.41 41.85
CA ILE A 72 17.05 -13.91 40.49
C ILE A 72 18.25 -14.34 39.65
N VAL A 73 18.00 -15.13 38.62
CA VAL A 73 19.03 -15.70 37.73
C VAL A 73 19.11 -14.99 36.38
N GLY A 74 18.12 -14.16 36.07
CA GLY A 74 18.11 -13.31 34.88
C GLY A 74 17.05 -12.22 34.98
N GLN A 75 17.28 -11.08 34.32
CA GLN A 75 16.34 -9.98 34.23
C GLN A 75 16.41 -9.34 32.85
N CYS A 76 15.25 -8.96 32.30
CA CYS A 76 15.10 -8.18 31.08
C CYS A 76 14.15 -7.02 31.37
N THR A 77 14.46 -5.83 30.87
CA THR A 77 13.56 -4.67 30.90
C THR A 77 13.18 -4.32 29.47
N ILE A 78 11.90 -4.15 29.23
CA ILE A 78 11.31 -3.75 27.96
C ILE A 78 10.76 -2.34 28.15
N ASP A 79 11.48 -1.36 27.61
CA ASP A 79 11.15 0.07 27.75
C ASP A 79 10.20 0.60 26.68
N LEU A 80 9.99 -0.18 25.61
CA LEU A 80 9.06 0.14 24.52
C LEU A 80 8.12 -1.05 24.32
N LEU A 81 6.86 -0.87 24.69
CA LEU A 81 5.80 -1.88 24.61
C LEU A 81 5.03 -1.82 23.29
N GLU A 82 5.28 -0.80 22.46
CA GLU A 82 4.59 -0.59 21.18
C GLU A 82 4.60 -1.82 20.27
N SER A 83 5.73 -2.51 20.13
CA SER A 83 5.86 -3.74 19.32
C SER A 83 5.12 -4.96 19.89
N PHE A 84 4.60 -4.86 21.12
CA PHE A 84 3.85 -5.92 21.81
C PHE A 84 2.35 -5.61 21.93
N ARG A 85 1.89 -4.43 21.47
CA ARG A 85 0.47 -4.07 21.46
C ARG A 85 -0.29 -4.81 20.36
N CYS A 86 -1.53 -5.21 20.64
CA CYS A 86 -2.46 -5.76 19.65
C CYS A 86 -3.82 -5.07 19.75
N ASP A 87 -4.51 -4.89 18.62
CA ASP A 87 -5.91 -4.46 18.59
C ASP A 87 -6.81 -5.71 18.74
N PRO A 88 -7.58 -5.85 19.84
CA PRO A 88 -8.42 -7.02 20.04
C PRO A 88 -9.62 -7.10 19.09
N TYR A 89 -9.94 -6.02 18.36
CA TYR A 89 -11.06 -5.97 17.41
C TYR A 89 -10.64 -6.23 15.97
N THR A 90 -9.34 -6.20 15.66
CA THR A 90 -8.82 -6.61 14.34
C THR A 90 -8.60 -8.12 14.35
N THR A 91 -9.37 -8.85 13.54
CA THR A 91 -9.19 -10.30 13.43
C THR A 91 -8.06 -10.62 12.46
N LYS A 92 -7.48 -11.82 12.58
CA LYS A 92 -6.50 -12.31 11.58
C LYS A 92 -7.12 -12.43 10.19
N GLU A 93 -8.43 -12.66 10.11
CA GLU A 93 -9.19 -12.75 8.86
C GLU A 93 -9.26 -11.38 8.18
N ASP A 94 -9.52 -10.29 8.92
CA ASP A 94 -9.54 -8.92 8.36
C ASP A 94 -8.19 -8.52 7.72
N ILE A 95 -7.09 -8.86 8.39
CA ILE A 95 -5.73 -8.60 7.89
C ILE A 95 -5.43 -9.48 6.67
N GLU A 96 -5.91 -10.72 6.66
CA GLU A 96 -5.71 -11.64 5.55
C GLU A 96 -6.51 -11.22 4.32
N GLU A 97 -7.76 -10.80 4.47
CA GLU A 97 -8.59 -10.27 3.37
C GLU A 97 -8.00 -8.99 2.76
N GLU A 98 -7.33 -8.17 3.56
CA GLU A 98 -6.62 -6.97 3.07
C GLU A 98 -5.40 -7.32 2.20
N ILE A 99 -4.79 -8.49 2.40
CA ILE A 99 -3.59 -8.93 1.68
C ILE A 99 -3.95 -9.90 0.54
N VAL A 100 -5.02 -10.68 0.71
CA VAL A 100 -5.47 -11.75 -0.17
C VAL A 100 -6.97 -11.62 -0.42
N ASP A 101 -7.31 -11.09 -1.60
CA ASP A 101 -8.67 -10.87 -2.07
C ASP A 101 -8.97 -11.67 -3.35
N TRP A 102 -10.18 -11.50 -3.91
CA TRP A 102 -10.56 -12.18 -5.15
C TRP A 102 -9.69 -11.75 -6.34
N TRP A 103 -9.20 -10.51 -6.36
CA TRP A 103 -8.25 -10.05 -7.38
C TRP A 103 -6.94 -10.83 -7.33
N SER A 104 -6.47 -11.23 -6.15
CA SER A 104 -5.30 -12.10 -6.02
C SER A 104 -5.53 -13.46 -6.70
N LYS A 105 -6.73 -14.04 -6.55
CA LYS A 105 -7.13 -15.26 -7.28
C LYS A 105 -7.16 -15.03 -8.79
N PHE A 106 -7.79 -13.95 -9.23
CA PHE A 106 -7.91 -13.61 -10.64
C PHE A 106 -6.53 -13.44 -11.29
N TYR A 107 -5.65 -12.66 -10.68
CA TYR A 107 -4.29 -12.45 -11.19
C TYR A 107 -3.43 -13.72 -11.14
N ALA A 108 -3.56 -14.55 -10.11
CA ALA A 108 -2.93 -15.88 -10.09
C ALA A 108 -3.42 -16.75 -11.25
N SER A 109 -4.69 -16.62 -11.63
CA SER A 109 -5.32 -17.39 -12.71
C SER A 109 -4.94 -16.89 -14.11
N THR A 110 -4.66 -15.59 -14.27
CA THR A 110 -4.19 -15.01 -15.54
C THR A 110 -2.66 -15.02 -15.70
N GLY A 111 -1.91 -15.44 -14.67
CA GLY A 111 -0.45 -15.46 -14.67
C GLY A 111 0.22 -14.13 -14.30
N ASP A 112 -0.53 -13.16 -13.78
CA ASP A 112 0.00 -11.86 -13.32
C ASP A 112 0.51 -12.01 -11.86
N HIS A 113 1.62 -12.75 -11.72
CA HIS A 113 2.13 -13.17 -10.42
C HIS A 113 2.57 -12.01 -9.52
N GLU A 114 2.92 -10.86 -10.09
CA GLU A 114 3.30 -9.67 -9.34
C GLU A 114 2.12 -9.09 -8.54
N LYS A 115 0.90 -9.19 -9.08
CA LYS A 115 -0.32 -8.65 -8.44
C LYS A 115 -1.07 -9.64 -7.57
N CYS A 116 -0.68 -10.91 -7.58
CA CYS A 116 -1.34 -11.97 -6.79
C CYS A 116 -0.84 -12.07 -5.34
N GLY A 117 0.17 -11.27 -4.95
CA GLY A 117 0.67 -11.20 -3.58
C GLY A 117 1.13 -12.56 -3.03
N GLN A 118 0.59 -12.94 -1.86
CA GLN A 118 0.94 -14.21 -1.19
C GLN A 118 0.04 -15.39 -1.59
N TYR A 119 -0.92 -15.19 -2.49
CA TYR A 119 -1.99 -16.15 -2.80
C TYR A 119 -1.46 -17.54 -3.18
N ILE A 120 -0.55 -17.60 -4.15
CA ILE A 120 0.02 -18.85 -4.65
C ILE A 120 0.87 -19.54 -3.57
N LYS A 121 1.61 -18.76 -2.76
CA LYS A 121 2.44 -19.29 -1.67
C LYS A 121 1.60 -19.97 -0.58
N LYS A 122 0.35 -19.55 -0.40
CA LYS A 122 -0.61 -20.18 0.52
C LYS A 122 -1.26 -21.45 -0.04
N GLY A 123 -1.01 -21.80 -1.30
CA GLY A 123 -1.57 -22.99 -1.95
C GLY A 123 -3.07 -22.90 -2.25
N TYR A 124 -3.59 -21.67 -2.40
CA TYR A 124 -4.98 -21.41 -2.77
C TYR A 124 -5.24 -21.71 -4.25
N ASP A 125 -6.50 -22.05 -4.56
CA ASP A 125 -6.88 -22.48 -5.91
C ASP A 125 -7.06 -21.34 -6.93
N THR A 126 -6.95 -21.68 -8.20
CA THR A 126 -7.18 -20.75 -9.32
C THR A 126 -8.50 -21.03 -10.02
N LEU A 127 -9.03 -20.03 -10.73
CA LEU A 127 -10.20 -20.17 -11.59
C LEU A 127 -9.79 -20.30 -13.07
N LYS A 128 -10.71 -20.75 -13.93
CA LYS A 128 -10.48 -20.82 -15.38
C LYS A 128 -10.86 -19.49 -16.03
N VAL A 129 -9.96 -18.89 -16.80
CA VAL A 129 -10.30 -17.71 -17.62
C VAL A 129 -10.48 -18.17 -19.07
N TYR A 130 -11.70 -18.03 -19.60
CA TYR A 130 -12.02 -18.27 -21.00
C TYR A 130 -11.89 -16.96 -21.79
N ASP A 131 -11.32 -17.05 -22.99
CA ASP A 131 -11.12 -15.93 -23.91
C ASP A 131 -12.31 -15.68 -24.86
N CYS A 132 -13.37 -16.48 -24.69
CA CYS A 132 -14.64 -16.40 -25.40
C CYS A 132 -15.83 -16.54 -24.44
N GLU A 133 -17.04 -16.40 -24.99
CA GLU A 133 -18.30 -16.72 -24.33
C GLU A 133 -18.34 -18.21 -23.95
N LEU A 134 -18.88 -18.52 -22.77
CA LEU A 134 -18.97 -19.90 -22.27
C LEU A 134 -19.73 -20.82 -23.25
N GLU A 135 -20.74 -20.30 -23.94
CA GLU A 135 -21.47 -21.04 -24.98
C GLU A 135 -20.56 -21.46 -26.15
N LYS A 136 -19.53 -20.68 -26.48
CA LYS A 136 -18.63 -20.97 -27.60
C LYS A 136 -17.48 -21.90 -27.22
N VAL A 137 -17.39 -22.32 -25.96
CA VAL A 137 -16.40 -23.30 -25.49
C VAL A 137 -16.78 -24.68 -26.05
N PRO A 138 -15.92 -25.33 -26.87
CA PRO A 138 -16.27 -26.57 -27.57
C PRO A 138 -16.74 -27.70 -26.65
N GLU A 139 -16.18 -27.80 -25.44
CA GLU A 139 -16.51 -28.81 -24.45
C GLU A 139 -17.95 -28.74 -23.94
N PHE A 140 -18.62 -27.59 -24.10
CA PHE A 140 -19.96 -27.35 -23.53
C PHE A 140 -21.08 -27.30 -24.57
N ASN A 141 -20.79 -27.58 -25.85
CA ASN A 141 -21.78 -27.73 -26.92
C ASN A 141 -22.87 -26.63 -26.92
N ASN A 142 -22.48 -25.35 -26.86
CA ASN A 142 -23.42 -24.21 -26.84
C ASN A 142 -24.39 -24.16 -25.65
N LEU A 143 -24.20 -25.02 -24.64
CA LEU A 143 -25.14 -25.22 -23.53
C LEU A 143 -26.55 -25.64 -23.99
N THR A 144 -26.66 -26.28 -25.16
CA THR A 144 -27.93 -26.78 -25.71
C THR A 144 -28.11 -28.29 -25.53
N ASP A 145 -27.36 -28.91 -24.61
CA ASP A 145 -27.42 -30.35 -24.36
C ASP A 145 -28.79 -30.82 -23.81
N PHE A 146 -29.51 -29.94 -23.12
CA PHE A 146 -30.85 -30.21 -22.62
C PHE A 146 -31.94 -29.95 -23.67
N CYS A 147 -31.93 -28.78 -24.30
CA CYS A 147 -32.89 -28.40 -25.34
C CYS A 147 -32.26 -27.51 -26.41
N ASP A 148 -32.70 -27.71 -27.66
CA ASP A 148 -32.37 -26.86 -28.80
C ASP A 148 -33.41 -25.74 -28.92
N THR A 149 -32.98 -24.60 -29.48
CA THR A 149 -33.86 -23.45 -29.77
C THR A 149 -34.26 -23.46 -31.24
N PHE A 150 -35.55 -23.70 -31.50
CA PHE A 150 -36.14 -23.71 -32.82
C PHE A 150 -36.82 -22.37 -33.09
N LYS A 151 -36.40 -21.69 -34.17
CA LYS A 151 -37.06 -20.47 -34.63
C LYS A 151 -38.35 -20.82 -35.34
N LEU A 152 -39.45 -20.18 -34.94
CA LEU A 152 -40.76 -20.33 -35.55
C LEU A 152 -40.94 -19.25 -36.61
N TYR A 153 -41.35 -19.63 -37.80
CA TYR A 153 -41.52 -18.72 -38.94
C TYR A 153 -43.00 -18.55 -39.29
N ARG A 154 -43.37 -17.38 -39.82
CA ARG A 154 -44.75 -17.11 -40.24
C ARG A 154 -45.08 -17.80 -41.56
N GLY A 155 -46.10 -18.67 -41.57
CA GLY A 155 -46.64 -19.28 -42.79
C GLY A 155 -45.83 -20.48 -43.33
N LYS A 156 -46.25 -21.00 -44.49
CA LYS A 156 -45.40 -21.92 -45.28
C LYS A 156 -44.42 -21.05 -46.07
N THR A 157 -43.13 -21.33 -45.98
CA THR A 157 -42.11 -20.71 -46.84
C THR A 157 -42.46 -20.97 -48.30
N GLU A 158 -42.96 -19.94 -48.99
CA GLU A 158 -42.94 -19.91 -50.46
C GLU A 158 -41.55 -19.44 -50.90
N ASP A 159 -41.00 -20.07 -51.93
CA ASP A 159 -39.64 -19.84 -52.41
C ASP A 159 -39.46 -18.36 -52.84
N GLY A 160 -38.76 -17.56 -52.04
CA GLY A 160 -38.31 -16.22 -52.44
C GLY A 160 -38.26 -15.14 -51.35
N ASP A 161 -38.96 -15.29 -50.23
CA ASP A 161 -38.95 -14.32 -49.13
C ASP A 161 -38.10 -14.81 -47.93
N ASP A 162 -37.32 -13.90 -47.34
CA ASP A 162 -36.62 -14.16 -46.07
C ASP A 162 -37.68 -14.36 -44.96
N PRO A 163 -37.79 -15.56 -44.37
CA PRO A 163 -38.91 -15.87 -43.50
C PRO A 163 -38.79 -15.11 -42.18
N SER A 164 -39.81 -14.31 -41.85
CA SER A 164 -39.87 -13.57 -40.58
C SER A 164 -40.04 -14.53 -39.40
N VAL A 165 -39.12 -14.46 -38.43
CA VAL A 165 -39.19 -15.21 -37.16
C VAL A 165 -40.26 -14.58 -36.28
N VAL A 166 -41.26 -15.36 -35.89
CA VAL A 166 -42.41 -14.93 -35.06
C VAL A 166 -42.34 -15.43 -33.62
N GLY A 167 -41.41 -16.32 -33.32
CA GLY A 167 -41.20 -16.84 -31.96
C GLY A 167 -40.08 -17.85 -31.90
N GLU A 168 -39.80 -18.33 -30.69
CA GLU A 168 -38.84 -19.38 -30.41
C GLU A 168 -39.55 -20.50 -29.65
N PHE A 169 -39.27 -21.74 -30.01
CA PHE A 169 -39.66 -22.93 -29.27
C PHE A 169 -38.40 -23.63 -28.79
N LYS A 170 -38.28 -23.87 -27.49
CA LYS A 170 -37.20 -24.70 -26.94
C LYS A 170 -37.72 -26.11 -26.68
N GLY A 171 -36.99 -27.09 -27.18
CA GLY A 171 -37.34 -28.49 -27.01
C GLY A 171 -36.21 -29.44 -27.37
N SER A 172 -36.37 -30.71 -27.06
CA SER A 172 -35.46 -31.76 -27.52
C SER A 172 -36.25 -32.99 -27.90
N PHE A 173 -35.82 -33.67 -28.95
CA PHE A 173 -36.32 -34.99 -29.33
C PHE A 173 -35.16 -35.91 -29.65
N LYS A 174 -35.31 -37.20 -29.37
CA LYS A 174 -34.31 -38.23 -29.64
C LYS A 174 -34.98 -39.36 -30.42
N ILE A 175 -34.39 -39.70 -31.55
CA ILE A 175 -34.84 -40.79 -32.41
C ILE A 175 -33.89 -41.97 -32.17
N TYR A 176 -34.45 -43.13 -31.84
CA TYR A 176 -33.68 -44.35 -31.59
C TYR A 176 -33.94 -45.34 -32.72
N ALA A 177 -32.87 -45.92 -33.27
CA ALA A 177 -33.00 -47.12 -34.07
C ALA A 177 -33.38 -48.29 -33.15
N LEU A 178 -34.40 -49.04 -33.51
CA LEU A 178 -34.75 -50.28 -32.83
C LEU A 178 -33.83 -51.40 -33.33
N PRO A 179 -33.37 -52.31 -32.47
CA PRO A 179 -32.63 -53.49 -32.92
C PRO A 179 -33.49 -54.34 -33.87
N ASP A 180 -32.87 -54.89 -34.92
CA ASP A 180 -33.55 -55.83 -35.84
C ASP A 180 -33.93 -57.15 -35.13
N ASP A 181 -33.17 -57.53 -34.09
CA ASP A 181 -33.44 -58.68 -33.24
C ASP A 181 -34.28 -58.28 -32.02
N PRO A 182 -35.54 -58.76 -31.89
CA PRO A 182 -36.43 -58.44 -30.78
C PRO A 182 -35.98 -59.00 -29.42
N THR A 183 -34.97 -59.87 -29.38
CA THR A 183 -34.38 -60.37 -28.11
C THR A 183 -33.30 -59.43 -27.55
N THR A 184 -32.80 -58.49 -28.36
CA THR A 184 -31.84 -57.48 -27.90
C THR A 184 -32.56 -56.39 -27.10
N PRO A 185 -32.07 -56.01 -25.90
CA PRO A 185 -32.70 -54.97 -25.11
C PRO A 185 -32.71 -53.63 -25.85
N ALA A 186 -33.86 -52.95 -25.84
CA ALA A 186 -34.01 -51.64 -26.46
C ALA A 186 -33.01 -50.62 -25.87
N PRO A 187 -32.53 -49.66 -26.68
CA PRO A 187 -31.59 -48.65 -26.21
C PRO A 187 -32.18 -47.88 -25.01
N PRO A 188 -31.35 -47.50 -24.02
CA PRO A 188 -31.82 -46.81 -22.85
C PRO A 188 -32.45 -45.47 -23.23
N ARG A 189 -33.71 -45.27 -22.86
CA ARG A 189 -34.42 -44.00 -23.09
C ARG A 189 -33.69 -42.87 -22.37
N GLN A 190 -33.34 -41.80 -23.10
CA GLN A 190 -32.93 -40.53 -22.53
C GLN A 190 -34.14 -39.79 -21.94
N PHE A 191 -33.90 -38.86 -20.99
CA PHE A 191 -34.92 -38.09 -20.26
C PHE A 191 -35.83 -38.92 -19.34
N ARG A 192 -35.27 -39.88 -18.59
CA ARG A 192 -36.02 -40.66 -17.58
C ARG A 192 -36.60 -39.79 -16.46
N GLU A 193 -35.87 -38.76 -16.06
CA GLU A 193 -36.32 -37.72 -15.13
C GLU A 193 -36.24 -36.37 -15.84
N LEU A 194 -37.29 -35.56 -15.68
CA LEU A 194 -37.35 -34.19 -16.18
C LEU A 194 -37.39 -33.22 -14.99
N PRO A 195 -36.81 -32.02 -15.11
CA PRO A 195 -37.01 -30.97 -14.12
C PRO A 195 -38.48 -30.55 -14.07
N ASP A 196 -38.87 -29.88 -12.98
CA ASP A 196 -40.23 -29.35 -12.83
C ASP A 196 -40.58 -28.41 -13.99
N SER A 197 -41.77 -28.59 -14.56
CA SER A 197 -42.23 -27.86 -15.75
C SER A 197 -42.81 -26.47 -15.46
N GLY A 198 -42.77 -26.03 -14.20
CA GLY A 198 -43.30 -24.74 -13.78
C GLY A 198 -42.30 -23.59 -14.00
N PRO A 199 -42.77 -22.33 -14.03
CA PRO A 199 -41.89 -21.18 -13.96
C PRO A 199 -41.02 -21.25 -12.70
N GLN A 200 -39.69 -21.14 -12.86
CA GLN A 200 -38.74 -21.18 -11.76
C GLN A 200 -38.27 -19.76 -11.46
N GLU A 201 -38.51 -19.30 -10.23
CA GLU A 201 -37.93 -18.04 -9.76
C GLU A 201 -36.46 -18.26 -9.39
N CYS A 202 -35.57 -17.43 -9.96
CA CYS A 202 -34.13 -17.50 -9.77
C CYS A 202 -33.56 -16.18 -9.23
N ILE A 203 -32.47 -16.28 -8.47
CA ILE A 203 -31.55 -15.19 -8.14
C ILE A 203 -30.41 -15.27 -9.15
N VAL A 204 -30.08 -14.16 -9.79
CA VAL A 204 -29.04 -14.04 -10.81
C VAL A 204 -27.97 -13.09 -10.28
N ARG A 205 -26.76 -13.59 -10.08
CA ARG A 205 -25.59 -12.78 -9.72
C ARG A 205 -24.73 -12.55 -10.93
N ILE A 206 -24.48 -11.29 -11.24
CA ILE A 206 -23.79 -10.84 -12.45
C ILE A 206 -22.51 -10.15 -12.02
N TYR A 207 -21.38 -10.72 -12.36
CA TYR A 207 -20.07 -10.22 -11.96
C TYR A 207 -19.36 -9.61 -13.17
N ILE A 208 -19.20 -8.30 -13.17
CA ILE A 208 -18.52 -7.56 -14.23
C ILE A 208 -17.11 -7.19 -13.76
N VAL A 209 -16.09 -7.81 -14.35
CA VAL A 209 -14.69 -7.68 -13.92
C VAL A 209 -14.06 -6.46 -14.56
N ARG A 210 -13.91 -6.48 -15.89
CA ARG A 210 -13.26 -5.43 -16.68
C ARG A 210 -13.67 -5.52 -18.15
N ALA A 211 -13.52 -4.44 -18.89
CA ALA A 211 -13.54 -4.50 -20.35
C ALA A 211 -12.13 -4.39 -20.93
N LEU A 212 -11.98 -4.83 -22.17
CA LEU A 212 -10.74 -4.87 -22.93
C LEU A 212 -10.98 -4.24 -24.30
N GLN A 213 -10.10 -3.32 -24.68
CA GLN A 213 -10.04 -2.74 -26.03
C GLN A 213 -11.41 -2.23 -26.51
N LEU A 214 -12.11 -1.46 -25.67
CA LEU A 214 -13.35 -0.80 -26.08
C LEU A 214 -13.13 0.08 -27.30
N GLN A 215 -14.16 0.19 -28.15
CA GLN A 215 -14.14 1.14 -29.27
C GLN A 215 -14.19 2.58 -28.71
N PRO A 216 -13.22 3.45 -29.05
CA PRO A 216 -13.24 4.86 -28.66
C PRO A 216 -14.54 5.55 -29.11
N GLN A 217 -15.11 6.37 -28.25
CA GLN A 217 -16.27 7.21 -28.55
C GLN A 217 -15.93 8.71 -28.43
N ASP A 218 -14.99 9.05 -27.54
CA ASP A 218 -14.57 10.43 -27.32
C ASP A 218 -13.55 10.94 -28.33
N ASN A 219 -13.51 12.27 -28.49
CA ASN A 219 -12.53 12.98 -29.33
C ASN A 219 -11.07 12.81 -28.85
N ASN A 220 -10.85 12.47 -27.58
CA ASN A 220 -9.52 12.18 -27.03
C ASN A 220 -9.01 10.76 -27.43
N GLY A 221 -9.83 9.97 -28.13
CA GLY A 221 -9.52 8.59 -28.52
C GLY A 221 -9.71 7.57 -27.41
N LEU A 222 -10.44 7.92 -26.34
CA LEU A 222 -10.76 7.07 -25.19
C LEU A 222 -12.29 6.92 -25.05
N CYS A 223 -12.72 6.44 -23.88
CA CYS A 223 -14.09 6.36 -23.43
C CYS A 223 -14.13 6.63 -21.91
N ASP A 224 -15.30 7.00 -21.42
CA ASP A 224 -15.72 7.06 -20.03
C ASP A 224 -16.75 5.96 -19.71
N PRO A 225 -16.38 4.66 -19.80
CA PRO A 225 -17.35 3.57 -19.82
C PRO A 225 -18.07 3.31 -18.50
N TYR A 226 -19.36 2.99 -18.57
CA TYR A 226 -20.18 2.45 -17.48
C TYR A 226 -21.07 1.28 -17.93
N ILE A 227 -21.64 0.55 -16.96
CA ILE A 227 -22.42 -0.66 -17.21
C ILE A 227 -23.92 -0.38 -17.16
N LYS A 228 -24.66 -0.96 -18.11
CA LYS A 228 -26.11 -1.08 -18.09
C LYS A 228 -26.53 -2.53 -18.23
N ILE A 229 -27.39 -3.01 -17.33
CA ILE A 229 -27.91 -4.38 -17.32
C ILE A 229 -29.41 -4.34 -17.53
N SER A 230 -29.94 -5.25 -18.37
CA SER A 230 -31.37 -5.43 -18.57
C SER A 230 -31.74 -6.92 -18.47
N LEU A 231 -32.75 -7.23 -17.68
CA LEU A 231 -33.30 -8.58 -17.50
C LEU A 231 -34.82 -8.49 -17.37
N GLY A 232 -35.54 -8.95 -18.41
CA GLY A 232 -36.99 -8.74 -18.52
C GLY A 232 -37.33 -7.24 -18.51
N LYS A 233 -38.15 -6.81 -17.53
CA LYS A 233 -38.51 -5.39 -17.34
C LYS A 233 -37.54 -4.63 -16.44
N LYS A 234 -36.58 -5.30 -15.80
CA LYS A 234 -35.65 -4.70 -14.84
C LYS A 234 -34.45 -4.15 -15.59
N VAL A 235 -34.07 -2.91 -15.26
CA VAL A 235 -32.91 -2.22 -15.83
C VAL A 235 -32.10 -1.62 -14.69
N ILE A 236 -30.80 -1.87 -14.70
CA ILE A 236 -29.82 -1.21 -13.83
C ILE A 236 -28.92 -0.36 -14.72
N GLU A 237 -28.80 0.93 -14.39
CA GLU A 237 -27.89 1.87 -15.04
C GLU A 237 -26.86 2.35 -14.01
N ASP A 238 -25.61 1.95 -14.19
CA ASP A 238 -24.53 2.25 -13.24
C ASP A 238 -23.74 3.50 -13.63
N ARG A 239 -24.45 4.51 -14.13
CA ARG A 239 -23.89 5.72 -14.74
C ARG A 239 -22.97 6.49 -13.81
N ASP A 240 -23.34 6.61 -12.53
CA ASP A 240 -22.57 7.36 -11.52
C ASP A 240 -21.21 6.72 -11.20
N ASN A 241 -20.95 5.51 -11.71
CA ASN A 241 -19.74 4.75 -11.46
C ASN A 241 -18.99 4.44 -12.76
N TYR A 242 -19.05 5.38 -13.71
CA TYR A 242 -18.24 5.35 -14.91
C TYR A 242 -16.74 5.36 -14.57
N VAL A 243 -15.94 4.76 -15.44
CA VAL A 243 -14.48 4.73 -15.30
C VAL A 243 -13.88 5.68 -16.35
N PRO A 244 -13.25 6.79 -15.94
CA PRO A 244 -12.86 7.82 -16.89
C PRO A 244 -11.66 7.45 -17.76
N ASN A 245 -11.62 8.01 -18.97
CA ASN A 245 -10.48 8.09 -19.88
C ASN A 245 -9.76 6.74 -20.08
N THR A 246 -10.49 5.68 -20.42
CA THR A 246 -9.91 4.36 -20.62
C THR A 246 -10.68 3.46 -21.58
N LEU A 247 -9.95 2.72 -22.41
CA LEU A 247 -10.49 1.64 -23.24
C LEU A 247 -10.42 0.26 -22.55
N ASN A 248 -9.84 0.19 -21.35
CA ASN A 248 -9.66 -1.05 -20.58
C ASN A 248 -10.12 -0.86 -19.13
N PRO A 249 -11.39 -0.45 -18.91
CA PRO A 249 -11.90 -0.15 -17.57
C PRO A 249 -11.94 -1.39 -16.68
N VAL A 250 -11.56 -1.22 -15.42
CA VAL A 250 -11.78 -2.22 -14.37
C VAL A 250 -13.00 -1.79 -13.58
N PHE A 251 -14.11 -2.53 -13.73
CA PHE A 251 -15.37 -2.23 -13.04
C PHE A 251 -15.39 -2.87 -11.65
N GLY A 252 -15.13 -4.18 -11.58
CA GLY A 252 -15.16 -4.96 -10.34
C GLY A 252 -16.50 -4.86 -9.61
N ARG A 253 -17.62 -5.13 -10.29
CA ARG A 253 -18.97 -4.97 -9.72
C ARG A 253 -19.80 -6.23 -9.77
N MET A 254 -20.55 -6.47 -8.70
CA MET A 254 -21.53 -7.53 -8.61
C MET A 254 -22.94 -6.93 -8.53
N TYR A 255 -23.83 -7.42 -9.38
CA TYR A 255 -25.25 -7.08 -9.37
C TYR A 255 -26.06 -8.32 -9.07
N GLU A 256 -27.10 -8.18 -8.25
CA GLU A 256 -28.02 -9.27 -7.95
C GLU A 256 -29.43 -8.88 -8.39
N LEU A 257 -30.03 -9.72 -9.23
CA LEU A 257 -31.38 -9.56 -9.74
C LEU A 257 -32.18 -10.84 -9.47
N SER A 258 -33.50 -10.75 -9.49
CA SER A 258 -34.35 -11.95 -9.57
C SER A 258 -35.06 -12.00 -10.92
N CYS A 259 -35.32 -13.20 -11.44
CA CYS A 259 -36.12 -13.38 -12.64
C CYS A 259 -36.95 -14.67 -12.59
N PHE A 260 -37.91 -14.79 -13.49
CA PHE A 260 -38.66 -16.04 -13.70
C PHE A 260 -38.23 -16.69 -15.01
N LEU A 261 -37.68 -17.89 -14.93
CA LEU A 261 -37.34 -18.70 -16.10
C LEU A 261 -38.52 -19.62 -16.44
N PRO A 262 -38.88 -19.77 -17.73
CA PRO A 262 -38.17 -19.27 -18.92
C PRO A 262 -38.62 -17.88 -19.42
N GLN A 263 -39.55 -17.19 -18.75
CA GLN A 263 -40.16 -15.95 -19.25
C GLN A 263 -39.15 -14.80 -19.43
N GLU A 264 -38.20 -14.70 -18.52
CA GLU A 264 -37.17 -13.66 -18.47
C GLU A 264 -35.78 -14.30 -18.68
N LYS A 265 -35.60 -14.98 -19.81
CA LYS A 265 -34.37 -15.73 -20.13
C LYS A 265 -33.21 -14.86 -20.66
N ASP A 266 -33.50 -13.76 -21.34
CA ASP A 266 -32.48 -12.97 -22.04
C ASP A 266 -31.87 -11.92 -21.10
N LEU A 267 -30.67 -12.18 -20.60
CA LEU A 267 -29.87 -11.21 -19.85
C LEU A 267 -29.00 -10.40 -20.81
N LYS A 268 -29.26 -9.10 -20.90
CA LYS A 268 -28.48 -8.17 -21.73
C LYS A 268 -27.55 -7.32 -20.88
N ILE A 269 -26.27 -7.31 -21.24
CA ILE A 269 -25.25 -6.44 -20.64
C ILE A 269 -24.75 -5.48 -21.72
N SER A 270 -24.81 -4.19 -21.45
CA SER A 270 -24.37 -3.13 -22.36
C SER A 270 -23.32 -2.26 -21.68
N VAL A 271 -22.34 -1.81 -22.45
CA VAL A 271 -21.37 -0.78 -22.06
C VAL A 271 -21.76 0.52 -22.75
N TYR A 272 -21.83 1.58 -21.97
CA TYR A 272 -22.13 2.94 -22.42
C TYR A 272 -20.97 3.86 -22.10
N ASP A 273 -20.81 4.89 -22.91
CA ASP A 273 -19.87 5.97 -22.74
C ASP A 273 -20.55 7.15 -22.05
N TYR A 274 -19.98 7.61 -20.93
CA TYR A 274 -20.52 8.73 -20.17
C TYR A 274 -20.16 10.06 -20.84
N ASP A 275 -21.17 10.89 -21.06
CA ASP A 275 -20.98 12.25 -21.55
C ASP A 275 -21.47 13.29 -20.55
N THR A 276 -20.70 14.36 -20.38
CA THR A 276 -21.07 15.44 -19.45
C THR A 276 -22.13 16.39 -20.04
N LEU A 277 -22.08 16.65 -21.36
CA LEU A 277 -22.92 17.64 -22.03
C LEU A 277 -23.85 17.05 -23.10
N THR A 278 -23.49 15.90 -23.66
CA THR A 278 -24.23 15.16 -24.68
C THR A 278 -24.94 13.95 -24.08
N ARG A 279 -25.67 13.22 -24.91
CA ARG A 279 -26.36 12.00 -24.50
C ARG A 279 -25.35 10.85 -24.58
N ASP A 280 -25.20 10.13 -23.47
CA ASP A 280 -24.40 8.90 -23.39
C ASP A 280 -24.61 7.97 -24.58
N GLU A 281 -23.50 7.53 -25.17
CA GLU A 281 -23.47 6.68 -26.36
C GLU A 281 -23.30 5.21 -25.98
N LYS A 282 -23.97 4.30 -26.70
CA LYS A 282 -23.79 2.86 -26.46
C LYS A 282 -22.57 2.37 -27.22
N VAL A 283 -21.53 1.94 -26.50
CA VAL A 283 -20.34 1.31 -27.07
C VAL A 283 -20.69 -0.06 -27.66
N GLY A 284 -21.37 -0.91 -26.89
CA GLY A 284 -21.79 -2.23 -27.37
C GLY A 284 -22.53 -3.07 -26.32
N GLU A 285 -23.05 -4.21 -26.75
CA GLU A 285 -23.81 -5.13 -25.90
C GLU A 285 -23.50 -6.61 -26.15
N THR A 286 -23.76 -7.44 -25.15
CA THR A 286 -23.76 -8.90 -25.22
C THR A 286 -25.02 -9.44 -24.53
N THR A 287 -25.49 -10.61 -24.94
CA THR A 287 -26.68 -11.27 -24.37
C THR A 287 -26.33 -12.68 -23.91
N ILE A 288 -26.89 -13.12 -22.77
CA ILE A 288 -26.76 -14.46 -22.19
C ILE A 288 -28.16 -15.05 -22.04
N ASP A 289 -28.34 -16.28 -22.52
CA ASP A 289 -29.57 -17.04 -22.32
C ASP A 289 -29.50 -17.78 -20.96
N LEU A 290 -30.15 -17.21 -19.95
CA LEU A 290 -30.13 -17.73 -18.58
C LEU A 290 -30.86 -19.07 -18.43
N GLU A 291 -31.82 -19.37 -19.31
CA GLU A 291 -32.52 -20.65 -19.29
C GLU A 291 -31.58 -21.77 -19.74
N ASN A 292 -30.78 -21.56 -20.79
CA ASN A 292 -29.77 -22.55 -21.19
C ASN A 292 -28.67 -22.70 -20.13
N ARG A 293 -28.24 -21.60 -19.50
CA ARG A 293 -27.31 -21.64 -18.35
C ARG A 293 -27.87 -22.46 -17.20
N PHE A 294 -29.16 -22.32 -16.90
CA PHE A 294 -29.82 -23.03 -15.82
C PHE A 294 -30.04 -24.52 -16.11
N LEU A 295 -30.51 -24.86 -17.33
CA LEU A 295 -30.93 -26.22 -17.68
C LEU A 295 -29.79 -27.12 -18.17
N SER A 296 -28.67 -26.55 -18.64
CA SER A 296 -27.54 -27.32 -19.15
C SER A 296 -26.96 -28.27 -18.10
N ARG A 297 -26.71 -29.53 -18.49
CA ARG A 297 -26.15 -30.55 -17.60
C ARG A 297 -24.67 -30.38 -17.34
N TYR A 298 -24.01 -29.44 -18.03
CA TYR A 298 -22.64 -29.04 -17.73
C TYR A 298 -22.54 -28.21 -16.44
N GLY A 299 -23.66 -27.82 -15.80
CA GLY A 299 -23.63 -27.08 -14.54
C GLY A 299 -23.17 -25.63 -14.72
N SER A 300 -23.51 -25.00 -15.84
CA SER A 300 -23.10 -23.64 -16.20
C SER A 300 -23.79 -22.53 -15.40
N HIS A 301 -24.75 -22.88 -14.53
CA HIS A 301 -25.42 -21.96 -13.62
C HIS A 301 -24.60 -21.61 -12.38
N CYS A 302 -23.63 -22.43 -11.98
CA CYS A 302 -22.73 -22.15 -10.87
C CYS A 302 -21.43 -22.95 -11.08
N GLY A 303 -20.37 -22.27 -11.52
CA GLY A 303 -19.08 -22.93 -11.80
C GLY A 303 -18.44 -23.55 -10.54
N ILE A 304 -17.90 -24.77 -10.68
CA ILE A 304 -17.37 -25.58 -9.58
C ILE A 304 -15.89 -25.25 -9.28
N PRO A 305 -15.53 -24.86 -8.03
CA PRO A 305 -14.15 -24.51 -7.66
C PRO A 305 -13.22 -25.73 -7.62
N GLN A 306 -11.91 -25.50 -7.50
CA GLN A 306 -10.97 -26.62 -7.42
C GLN A 306 -10.94 -27.25 -6.03
N GLN A 307 -11.15 -26.42 -5.00
CA GLN A 307 -11.14 -26.79 -3.60
C GLN A 307 -12.48 -26.42 -2.93
N TYR A 308 -12.87 -27.19 -1.91
CA TYR A 308 -14.05 -26.89 -1.10
C TYR A 308 -13.61 -26.10 0.13
N CYS A 309 -13.89 -24.80 0.15
CA CYS A 309 -13.59 -23.92 1.28
C CYS A 309 -14.88 -23.45 1.96
N ILE A 310 -14.85 -23.38 3.29
CA ILE A 310 -15.98 -22.92 4.12
C ILE A 310 -15.82 -21.47 4.60
N SER A 311 -14.64 -20.88 4.40
CA SER A 311 -14.33 -19.50 4.76
C SER A 311 -13.27 -18.90 3.83
N GLY A 312 -12.98 -17.60 4.00
CA GLY A 312 -12.01 -16.85 3.21
C GLY A 312 -12.45 -16.56 1.77
N VAL A 313 -11.51 -16.08 0.96
CA VAL A 313 -11.78 -15.63 -0.42
C VAL A 313 -12.40 -16.70 -1.34
N ASN A 314 -12.14 -17.99 -1.06
CA ASN A 314 -12.60 -19.11 -1.87
C ASN A 314 -13.85 -19.81 -1.31
N THR A 315 -14.59 -19.13 -0.43
CA THR A 315 -15.78 -19.69 0.23
C THR A 315 -16.78 -20.26 -0.80
N TRP A 316 -17.27 -21.46 -0.51
CA TRP A 316 -18.27 -22.14 -1.32
C TRP A 316 -19.55 -21.31 -1.43
N ARG A 317 -20.00 -21.07 -2.67
CA ARG A 317 -21.15 -20.19 -2.98
C ARG A 317 -22.40 -20.90 -3.47
N ASP A 318 -22.30 -22.18 -3.82
CA ASP A 318 -23.45 -22.97 -4.27
C ASP A 318 -24.43 -23.22 -3.09
N GLN A 319 -25.72 -23.33 -3.39
CA GLN A 319 -26.77 -23.64 -2.42
C GLN A 319 -26.66 -25.07 -1.90
N LEU A 320 -26.17 -25.99 -2.74
CA LEU A 320 -26.01 -27.39 -2.41
C LEU A 320 -24.55 -27.70 -2.07
N LYS A 321 -24.34 -28.62 -1.13
CA LYS A 321 -23.00 -29.15 -0.83
C LYS A 321 -22.50 -30.06 -1.96
N PRO A 322 -21.18 -30.22 -2.14
CA PRO A 322 -20.62 -31.17 -3.10
C PRO A 322 -21.22 -32.58 -3.03
N THR A 323 -21.44 -33.13 -1.83
CA THR A 323 -22.09 -34.44 -1.65
C THR A 323 -23.50 -34.50 -2.23
N GLN A 324 -24.30 -33.46 -2.02
CA GLN A 324 -25.67 -33.34 -2.53
C GLN A 324 -25.69 -33.17 -4.06
N LEU A 325 -24.78 -32.35 -4.60
CA LEU A 325 -24.61 -32.21 -6.04
C LEU A 325 -24.23 -33.54 -6.69
N LEU A 326 -23.32 -34.30 -6.06
CA LEU A 326 -22.90 -35.61 -6.57
C LEU A 326 -24.05 -36.62 -6.53
N GLN A 327 -24.88 -36.61 -5.48
CA GLN A 327 -26.09 -37.42 -5.42
C GLN A 327 -27.07 -37.09 -6.54
N ASN A 328 -27.28 -35.80 -6.83
CA ASN A 328 -28.13 -35.37 -7.93
C ASN A 328 -27.61 -35.88 -9.28
N ILE A 329 -26.31 -35.74 -9.55
CA ILE A 329 -25.69 -36.23 -10.79
C ILE A 329 -25.80 -37.75 -10.90
N ALA A 330 -25.55 -38.48 -9.81
CA ALA A 330 -25.71 -39.94 -9.79
C ALA A 330 -27.15 -40.33 -10.14
N ARG A 331 -28.15 -39.68 -9.54
CA ARG A 331 -29.57 -39.91 -9.84
C ARG A 331 -29.88 -39.63 -11.32
N PHE A 332 -29.46 -38.48 -11.86
CA PHE A 332 -29.70 -38.11 -13.26
C PHE A 332 -29.04 -39.06 -14.26
N LYS A 333 -27.86 -39.61 -13.93
CA LYS A 333 -27.18 -40.62 -14.76
C LYS A 333 -27.70 -42.06 -14.51
N GLY A 334 -28.64 -42.24 -13.57
CA GLY A 334 -29.21 -43.55 -13.22
C GLY A 334 -28.24 -44.45 -12.46
N TYR A 335 -27.25 -43.88 -11.76
CA TYR A 335 -26.33 -44.60 -10.88
C TYR A 335 -26.90 -44.76 -9.47
N ALA A 336 -26.38 -45.75 -8.74
CA ALA A 336 -26.69 -45.92 -7.32
C ALA A 336 -26.16 -44.71 -6.51
N PRO A 337 -26.78 -44.39 -5.35
CA PRO A 337 -26.31 -43.32 -4.48
C PRO A 337 -24.82 -43.48 -4.14
N PRO A 338 -24.01 -42.42 -4.27
CA PRO A 338 -22.58 -42.48 -3.98
C PRO A 338 -22.33 -42.76 -2.50
N VAL A 339 -21.43 -43.69 -2.20
CA VAL A 339 -20.96 -43.98 -0.84
C VAL A 339 -19.55 -43.41 -0.71
N ILE A 340 -19.37 -42.46 0.21
CA ILE A 340 -18.10 -41.76 0.41
C ILE A 340 -17.56 -42.17 1.78
N SER A 341 -16.36 -42.74 1.81
CA SER A 341 -15.65 -43.09 3.04
C SER A 341 -14.27 -42.45 3.02
N GLU A 342 -13.97 -41.64 4.03
CA GLU A 342 -12.75 -40.84 4.09
C GLU A 342 -11.54 -41.68 4.55
N ASN A 343 -10.43 -41.61 3.81
CA ASN A 343 -9.12 -42.16 4.18
C ASN A 343 -8.04 -41.14 3.78
N GLU A 344 -8.14 -39.89 4.24
CA GLU A 344 -7.12 -38.90 3.93
C GLU A 344 -5.92 -39.01 4.88
N ALA A 345 -4.74 -39.28 4.30
CA ALA A 345 -3.48 -39.23 5.00
C ALA A 345 -3.02 -37.76 5.20
N ASN A 346 -2.62 -37.43 6.44
CA ASN A 346 -2.06 -36.16 6.94
C ASN A 346 -1.32 -35.30 5.90
N LYS A 347 -2.05 -34.52 5.10
CA LYS A 347 -1.50 -33.40 4.31
C LYS A 347 -1.76 -32.11 5.08
N VAL A 348 -0.80 -31.19 5.09
CA VAL A 348 -1.01 -29.87 5.69
C VAL A 348 -2.03 -29.13 4.83
N LEU A 349 -3.24 -29.00 5.36
CA LEU A 349 -4.37 -28.29 4.75
C LEU A 349 -4.34 -26.82 5.21
N HIS A 350 -4.64 -25.87 4.32
CA HIS A 350 -4.84 -24.48 4.76
C HIS A 350 -6.17 -24.35 5.52
N GLN A 351 -6.26 -23.34 6.39
CA GLN A 351 -7.31 -23.19 7.41
C GLN A 351 -8.75 -23.09 6.89
N HIS A 352 -8.92 -22.78 5.60
CA HIS A 352 -10.23 -22.51 4.99
C HIS A 352 -10.93 -23.75 4.43
N LEU A 353 -10.23 -24.89 4.33
CA LEU A 353 -10.76 -26.10 3.72
C LEU A 353 -11.87 -26.73 4.57
N GLY A 354 -12.93 -27.17 3.90
CA GLY A 354 -14.04 -27.87 4.55
C GLY A 354 -13.76 -29.35 4.85
N PRO A 355 -14.78 -30.06 5.38
CA PRO A 355 -14.71 -31.50 5.68
C PRO A 355 -14.25 -32.32 4.48
N GLY A 356 -13.46 -33.37 4.69
CA GLY A 356 -12.86 -34.10 3.56
C GLY A 356 -13.84 -34.96 2.78
N GLU A 357 -14.98 -35.37 3.36
CA GLU A 357 -16.08 -35.98 2.59
C GLU A 357 -16.57 -35.07 1.45
N GLU A 358 -16.71 -33.76 1.72
CA GLU A 358 -17.14 -32.76 0.74
C GLU A 358 -16.02 -32.46 -0.27
N ARG A 359 -14.75 -32.44 0.18
CA ARG A 359 -13.60 -32.28 -0.71
C ARG A 359 -13.46 -33.45 -1.68
N LEU A 360 -13.71 -34.68 -1.21
CA LEU A 360 -13.68 -35.87 -2.05
C LEU A 360 -14.86 -35.88 -3.04
N ALA A 361 -16.06 -35.53 -2.59
CA ALA A 361 -17.21 -35.36 -3.47
C ALA A 361 -16.94 -34.33 -4.57
N LEU A 362 -16.35 -33.18 -4.23
CA LEU A 362 -15.96 -32.14 -5.17
C LEU A 362 -14.92 -32.65 -6.18
N HIS A 363 -13.92 -33.40 -5.71
CA HIS A 363 -12.92 -34.00 -6.60
C HIS A 363 -13.58 -34.89 -7.66
N ILE A 364 -14.57 -35.71 -7.27
CA ILE A 364 -15.33 -36.54 -8.21
C ILE A 364 -16.16 -35.68 -9.16
N LEU A 365 -16.88 -34.66 -8.65
CA LEU A 365 -17.68 -33.74 -9.47
C LEU A 365 -16.86 -33.11 -10.60
N ARG A 366 -15.63 -32.70 -10.31
CA ARG A 366 -14.71 -32.09 -11.31
C ARG A 366 -14.32 -33.04 -12.44
N THR A 367 -14.46 -34.35 -12.26
CA THR A 367 -14.21 -35.34 -13.33
C THR A 367 -15.44 -35.60 -14.20
N GLN A 368 -16.59 -35.00 -13.89
CA GLN A 368 -17.85 -35.22 -14.61
C GLN A 368 -18.05 -34.30 -15.83
N GLY A 369 -17.05 -33.49 -16.20
CA GLY A 369 -17.15 -32.55 -17.32
C GLY A 369 -18.00 -31.31 -17.01
N LEU A 370 -18.14 -30.95 -15.73
CA LEU A 370 -18.85 -29.75 -15.31
C LEU A 370 -18.02 -28.49 -15.59
N VAL A 371 -18.71 -27.37 -15.77
CA VAL A 371 -18.11 -26.04 -15.89
C VAL A 371 -17.35 -25.73 -14.61
N PRO A 372 -16.02 -25.49 -14.68
CA PRO A 372 -15.26 -25.05 -13.52
C PRO A 372 -15.65 -23.61 -13.13
N GLU A 373 -15.29 -23.21 -11.92
CA GLU A 373 -15.30 -21.79 -11.55
C GLU A 373 -14.48 -21.00 -12.57
N HIS A 374 -15.07 -19.93 -13.10
CA HIS A 374 -14.52 -19.27 -14.28
C HIS A 374 -14.82 -17.78 -14.34
N VAL A 375 -14.07 -17.12 -15.23
CA VAL A 375 -14.39 -15.84 -15.84
C VAL A 375 -14.44 -16.06 -17.35
N GLU A 376 -15.50 -15.62 -18.01
CA GLU A 376 -15.64 -15.68 -19.48
C GLU A 376 -15.40 -14.30 -20.11
N THR A 377 -14.93 -14.28 -21.35
CA THR A 377 -14.65 -13.05 -22.10
C THR A 377 -15.64 -12.93 -23.24
N ARG A 378 -16.65 -12.06 -23.09
CA ARG A 378 -17.72 -11.89 -24.07
C ARG A 378 -17.42 -10.75 -25.02
N THR A 379 -17.70 -10.94 -26.31
CA THR A 379 -17.54 -9.88 -27.31
C THR A 379 -18.73 -8.93 -27.26
N LEU A 380 -18.46 -7.62 -27.33
CA LEU A 380 -19.49 -6.59 -27.41
C LEU A 380 -19.78 -6.26 -28.87
N TYR A 381 -21.06 -6.12 -29.21
CA TYR A 381 -21.51 -5.75 -30.54
C TYR A 381 -22.40 -4.52 -30.51
N SER A 382 -22.33 -3.69 -31.55
CA SER A 382 -23.25 -2.57 -31.73
C SER A 382 -24.55 -3.04 -32.37
N THR A 383 -25.68 -2.46 -31.98
CA THR A 383 -26.97 -2.69 -32.65
C THR A 383 -26.98 -2.20 -34.09
N PHE A 384 -26.10 -1.25 -34.44
CA PHE A 384 -25.97 -0.71 -35.79
C PHE A 384 -25.00 -1.52 -36.67
N GLN A 385 -24.02 -2.18 -36.03
CA GLN A 385 -22.97 -2.96 -36.70
C GLN A 385 -22.78 -4.31 -35.99
N PRO A 386 -23.74 -5.25 -36.14
CA PRO A 386 -23.76 -6.50 -35.37
C PRO A 386 -22.60 -7.46 -35.69
N ASN A 387 -21.90 -7.24 -36.82
CA ASN A 387 -20.79 -8.09 -37.26
C ASN A 387 -19.41 -7.52 -36.87
N ILE A 388 -19.34 -6.35 -36.24
CA ILE A 388 -18.08 -5.69 -35.89
C ILE A 388 -17.93 -5.67 -34.36
N PRO A 389 -16.90 -6.32 -33.80
CA PRO A 389 -16.58 -6.26 -32.38
C PRO A 389 -16.29 -4.83 -31.90
N GLN A 390 -16.89 -4.42 -30.79
CA GLN A 390 -16.74 -3.10 -30.17
C GLN A 390 -15.89 -3.13 -28.88
N GLY A 391 -15.09 -4.19 -28.74
CA GLY A 391 -14.36 -4.53 -27.54
C GLY A 391 -14.88 -5.81 -26.89
N LYS A 392 -14.32 -6.14 -25.72
CA LYS A 392 -14.67 -7.36 -24.98
C LYS A 392 -14.93 -7.06 -23.50
N LEU A 393 -15.77 -7.87 -22.87
CA LEU A 393 -16.14 -7.78 -21.47
C LEU A 393 -15.79 -9.08 -20.75
N GLN A 394 -14.96 -8.99 -19.72
CA GLN A 394 -14.69 -10.12 -18.83
C GLN A 394 -15.69 -10.12 -17.69
N MET A 395 -16.43 -11.22 -17.57
CA MET A 395 -17.53 -11.36 -16.61
C MET A 395 -17.88 -12.83 -16.36
N TRP A 396 -18.79 -13.10 -15.42
CA TRP A 396 -19.53 -14.37 -15.36
C TRP A 396 -20.90 -14.14 -14.71
N VAL A 397 -21.75 -15.15 -14.77
CA VAL A 397 -23.09 -15.12 -14.17
C VAL A 397 -23.33 -16.42 -13.42
N ASP A 398 -23.85 -16.30 -12.19
CA ASP A 398 -24.39 -17.42 -11.44
C ASP A 398 -25.93 -17.32 -11.37
N VAL A 399 -26.64 -18.44 -11.49
CA VAL A 399 -28.10 -18.54 -11.49
C VAL A 399 -28.54 -19.55 -10.43
N PHE A 400 -29.27 -19.08 -9.42
CA PHE A 400 -29.66 -19.85 -8.24
C PHE A 400 -31.18 -19.95 -8.12
N PRO A 401 -31.78 -21.14 -8.15
CA PRO A 401 -33.23 -21.29 -7.96
C PRO A 401 -33.62 -20.99 -6.51
N LYS A 402 -34.61 -20.12 -6.30
CA LYS A 402 -35.06 -19.75 -4.94
C LYS A 402 -35.63 -20.91 -4.14
N SER A 403 -36.09 -21.96 -4.82
CA SER A 403 -36.63 -23.18 -4.21
C SER A 403 -35.61 -23.95 -3.37
N LEU A 404 -34.30 -23.76 -3.63
CA LEU A 404 -33.22 -24.41 -2.85
C LEU A 404 -32.73 -23.57 -1.66
N GLY A 405 -33.36 -22.43 -1.37
CA GLY A 405 -32.98 -21.53 -0.28
C GLY A 405 -32.03 -20.41 -0.73
N PRO A 406 -31.35 -19.71 0.20
CA PRO A 406 -30.39 -18.67 -0.18
C PRO A 406 -29.06 -19.27 -0.68
N PRO A 407 -28.44 -18.71 -1.72
CA PRO A 407 -27.08 -19.08 -2.11
C PRO A 407 -26.04 -18.64 -1.06
N GLY A 408 -24.83 -19.20 -1.15
CA GLY A 408 -23.71 -18.80 -0.32
C GLY A 408 -23.28 -17.34 -0.56
N PRO A 409 -22.28 -16.82 0.17
CA PRO A 409 -21.88 -15.42 0.03
C PRO A 409 -21.40 -15.10 -1.39
N PRO A 410 -21.71 -13.91 -1.94
CA PRO A 410 -21.18 -13.48 -3.22
C PRO A 410 -19.68 -13.16 -3.11
N PHE A 411 -18.92 -13.35 -4.20
CA PHE A 411 -17.55 -12.85 -4.24
C PHE A 411 -17.50 -11.33 -4.19
N ASN A 412 -16.63 -10.79 -3.34
CA ASN A 412 -16.29 -9.38 -3.36
C ASN A 412 -15.22 -9.12 -4.44
N ILE A 413 -15.65 -8.57 -5.57
CA ILE A 413 -14.77 -8.22 -6.69
C ILE A 413 -14.52 -6.72 -6.81
N THR A 414 -14.86 -5.95 -5.77
CA THR A 414 -14.63 -4.50 -5.74
C THR A 414 -13.15 -4.23 -6.04
N PRO A 415 -12.81 -3.32 -6.97
CA PRO A 415 -11.42 -3.02 -7.27
C PRO A 415 -10.68 -2.55 -6.02
N ARG A 416 -9.41 -2.95 -5.90
CA ARG A 416 -8.56 -2.55 -4.78
C ARG A 416 -8.45 -1.03 -4.72
N LYS A 417 -8.75 -0.45 -3.56
CA LYS A 417 -8.58 0.97 -3.29
C LYS A 417 -7.38 1.19 -2.39
N ALA A 418 -6.57 2.18 -2.75
CA ALA A 418 -5.46 2.58 -1.91
C ALA A 418 -5.98 3.12 -0.58
N LYS A 419 -5.27 2.79 0.50
CA LYS A 419 -5.51 3.31 1.85
C LYS A 419 -4.47 4.38 2.15
N LYS A 420 -4.85 5.38 2.93
CA LYS A 420 -3.90 6.42 3.35
C LYS A 420 -2.99 5.90 4.45
N TYR A 421 -1.71 6.18 4.28
CA TYR A 421 -0.67 5.95 5.26
C TYR A 421 0.15 7.23 5.45
N VAL A 422 0.85 7.31 6.57
CA VAL A 422 1.79 8.38 6.86
C VAL A 422 3.13 7.78 7.26
N LEU A 423 4.17 8.13 6.52
CA LEU A 423 5.55 7.85 6.89
C LEU A 423 6.08 9.04 7.70
N ARG A 424 6.48 8.77 8.94
CA ARG A 424 7.13 9.74 9.82
C ARG A 424 8.61 9.41 9.89
N VAL A 425 9.44 10.41 9.64
CA VAL A 425 10.90 10.29 9.68
C VAL A 425 11.44 11.31 10.65
N ILE A 426 12.01 10.90 11.76
CA ILE A 426 12.70 11.81 12.68
C ILE A 426 14.18 11.74 12.37
N VAL A 427 14.75 12.84 11.89
CA VAL A 427 16.19 13.02 11.73
C VAL A 427 16.75 13.50 13.05
N TRP A 428 17.52 12.65 13.72
CA TRP A 428 18.14 12.97 15.00
C TRP A 428 19.48 13.65 14.76
N ASN A 429 20.43 12.91 14.20
CA ASN A 429 21.83 13.31 14.10
C ASN A 429 22.47 12.89 12.76
N THR A 430 23.60 13.49 12.43
CA THR A 430 24.53 13.01 11.40
C THR A 430 25.91 12.78 12.02
N LYS A 431 26.72 11.91 11.42
CA LYS A 431 28.11 11.64 11.84
C LYS A 431 28.97 11.25 10.63
N ASP A 432 30.27 11.55 10.70
CA ASP A 432 31.26 11.26 9.67
C ASP A 432 30.88 11.84 8.29
N VAL A 433 30.17 12.99 8.26
CA VAL A 433 29.83 13.70 7.03
C VAL A 433 31.09 14.36 6.46
N LEU A 434 31.24 14.31 5.13
CA LEU A 434 32.37 14.93 4.44
C LEU A 434 32.34 16.46 4.67
N LEU A 435 33.51 17.04 4.92
CA LEU A 435 33.68 18.48 5.17
C LEU A 435 34.15 19.15 3.87
N ASP A 436 33.32 20.01 3.28
CA ASP A 436 33.57 20.62 1.97
C ASP A 436 33.94 22.12 2.02
N GLU A 437 33.78 22.81 3.16
CA GLU A 437 34.18 24.22 3.32
C GLU A 437 35.48 24.40 4.14
N LYS A 438 36.14 25.57 3.97
CA LYS A 438 37.20 26.06 4.87
C LYS A 438 36.74 27.30 5.61
N SER A 439 36.73 27.22 6.94
CA SER A 439 36.41 28.34 7.82
C SER A 439 37.35 29.54 7.62
N ILE A 440 36.93 30.71 8.12
CA ILE A 440 37.75 31.94 8.13
C ILE A 440 39.09 31.74 8.87
N THR A 441 39.17 30.72 9.73
CA THR A 441 40.37 30.31 10.48
C THR A 441 41.23 29.27 9.77
N GLY A 442 40.79 28.73 8.63
CA GLY A 442 41.48 27.72 7.82
C GLY A 442 41.17 26.26 8.18
N GLU A 443 40.28 26.03 9.14
CA GLU A 443 39.80 24.69 9.55
C GLU A 443 38.69 24.21 8.60
N GLU A 444 38.70 22.93 8.22
CA GLU A 444 37.65 22.31 7.40
C GLU A 444 36.33 22.25 8.20
N MET A 445 35.21 22.59 7.55
CA MET A 445 33.89 22.60 8.16
C MET A 445 32.78 22.36 7.12
N SER A 446 31.57 22.07 7.59
CA SER A 446 30.35 22.07 6.76
C SER A 446 29.14 22.60 7.51
N ASP A 447 28.22 23.24 6.79
CA ASP A 447 26.92 23.73 7.25
C ASP A 447 25.82 22.72 6.89
N ILE A 448 25.76 21.61 7.63
CA ILE A 448 25.01 20.41 7.26
C ILE A 448 23.49 20.60 7.41
N TYR A 449 22.73 20.14 6.42
CA TYR A 449 21.30 19.87 6.56
C TYR A 449 20.87 18.62 5.79
N VAL A 450 19.70 18.09 6.13
CA VAL A 450 19.16 16.86 5.53
C VAL A 450 17.89 17.15 4.76
N LYS A 451 17.77 16.58 3.56
CA LYS A 451 16.59 16.61 2.68
C LYS A 451 15.98 15.21 2.58
N GLY A 452 14.66 15.10 2.49
CA GLY A 452 13.98 13.83 2.33
C GLY A 452 12.67 13.91 1.55
N TRP A 453 12.35 12.85 0.80
CA TRP A 453 11.07 12.70 0.10
C TRP A 453 10.78 11.25 -0.28
N MET A 454 9.52 11.00 -0.65
CA MET A 454 9.11 9.76 -1.30
C MET A 454 8.95 10.00 -2.81
N PRO A 455 9.46 9.12 -3.70
CA PRO A 455 9.20 9.20 -5.13
C PRO A 455 7.70 9.31 -5.42
N GLY A 456 7.33 10.04 -6.46
CA GLY A 456 5.93 10.33 -6.79
C GLY A 456 5.27 11.43 -5.96
N ASN A 457 5.81 11.78 -4.79
CA ASN A 457 5.40 12.92 -3.97
C ASN A 457 6.51 13.98 -3.87
N GLU A 458 7.15 14.27 -5.00
CA GLU A 458 8.32 15.16 -5.05
C GLU A 458 8.01 16.63 -4.72
N GLU A 459 6.76 17.05 -4.91
CA GLU A 459 6.29 18.39 -4.54
C GLU A 459 6.33 18.61 -3.02
N ASN A 460 6.29 17.53 -2.23
CA ASN A 460 6.35 17.55 -0.77
C ASN A 460 7.75 17.20 -0.24
N LYS A 461 8.82 17.52 -0.99
CA LYS A 461 10.21 17.45 -0.50
C LYS A 461 10.36 18.28 0.78
N GLN A 462 10.92 17.67 1.83
CA GLN A 462 11.12 18.30 3.13
C GLN A 462 12.60 18.42 3.46
N LYS A 463 12.98 19.43 4.24
CA LYS A 463 14.34 19.63 4.72
C LYS A 463 14.37 20.02 6.20
N THR A 464 15.46 19.68 6.87
CA THR A 464 15.71 20.11 8.25
C THR A 464 16.10 21.58 8.32
N ASP A 465 16.25 22.10 9.54
CA ASP A 465 17.07 23.29 9.76
C ASP A 465 18.57 22.97 9.55
N VAL A 466 19.39 24.01 9.44
CA VAL A 466 20.84 23.88 9.17
C VAL A 466 21.60 23.80 10.49
N HIS A 467 22.56 22.86 10.57
CA HIS A 467 23.59 22.83 11.61
C HIS A 467 24.82 23.56 11.10
N TYR A 468 25.05 24.78 11.59
CA TYR A 468 26.18 25.59 11.14
C TYR A 468 27.50 25.15 11.81
N ARG A 469 28.60 25.17 11.04
CA ARG A 469 29.97 24.96 11.52
C ARG A 469 30.21 23.61 12.20
N SER A 470 29.82 22.54 11.54
CA SER A 470 30.28 21.20 11.90
C SER A 470 31.78 21.08 11.61
N LEU A 471 32.59 20.71 12.60
CA LEU A 471 34.05 20.59 12.50
C LEU A 471 34.53 19.13 12.37
N ASP A 472 33.64 18.19 12.66
CA ASP A 472 33.89 16.75 12.76
C ASP A 472 32.87 15.93 11.95
N GLY A 473 32.02 16.61 11.17
CA GLY A 473 30.97 16.00 10.37
C GLY A 473 29.75 15.58 11.22
N GLU A 474 29.66 16.01 12.48
CA GLU A 474 28.48 15.81 13.32
C GLU A 474 27.43 16.92 13.12
N GLY A 475 26.16 16.52 13.09
CA GLY A 475 25.02 17.43 12.96
C GLY A 475 23.87 16.98 13.87
N ASN A 476 23.12 17.92 14.43
CA ASN A 476 22.04 17.67 15.42
C ASN A 476 20.78 18.44 15.04
N PHE A 477 19.65 17.75 14.87
CA PHE A 477 18.45 18.31 14.24
C PHE A 477 17.18 18.20 15.09
N ASN A 478 16.90 17.01 15.64
CA ASN A 478 15.61 16.68 16.27
C ASN A 478 14.42 17.13 15.40
N TRP A 479 14.37 16.66 14.16
CA TRP A 479 13.46 17.21 13.15
C TRP A 479 12.60 16.12 12.51
N ARG A 480 11.28 16.31 12.47
CA ARG A 480 10.34 15.37 11.86
C ARG A 480 9.98 15.72 10.41
N PHE A 481 10.07 14.76 9.51
CA PHE A 481 9.35 14.76 8.24
C PHE A 481 8.07 13.94 8.36
N VAL A 482 7.01 14.43 7.70
CA VAL A 482 5.70 13.78 7.67
C VAL A 482 5.26 13.65 6.22
N PHE A 483 5.24 12.43 5.70
CA PHE A 483 4.89 12.11 4.31
C PHE A 483 3.59 11.31 4.27
N PRO A 484 2.44 11.94 3.96
CA PRO A 484 1.24 11.19 3.61
C PRO A 484 1.41 10.54 2.22
N PHE A 485 0.93 9.31 2.08
CA PHE A 485 0.92 8.57 0.82
C PHE A 485 -0.25 7.58 0.75
N ASP A 486 -0.71 7.30 -0.46
CA ASP A 486 -1.73 6.29 -0.74
C ASP A 486 -1.04 4.95 -1.05
N TYR A 487 -1.49 3.87 -0.42
CA TYR A 487 -0.83 2.58 -0.46
C TYR A 487 -1.80 1.42 -0.65
N LEU A 488 -1.41 0.45 -1.48
CA LEU A 488 -2.12 -0.80 -1.74
C LEU A 488 -1.39 -1.98 -1.07
N PRO A 489 -1.87 -2.47 0.09
CA PRO A 489 -1.21 -3.56 0.83
C PRO A 489 -1.06 -4.87 0.05
N ALA A 490 -2.09 -5.26 -0.71
CA ALA A 490 -2.08 -6.49 -1.49
C ALA A 490 -1.02 -6.51 -2.61
N GLU A 491 -0.72 -5.34 -3.19
CA GLU A 491 0.29 -5.19 -4.25
C GLU A 491 1.63 -4.67 -3.76
N GLN A 492 1.69 -4.15 -2.53
CA GLN A 492 2.89 -3.55 -1.95
C GLN A 492 3.40 -2.31 -2.71
N LEU A 493 2.47 -1.52 -3.25
CA LEU A 493 2.76 -0.34 -4.08
C LEU A 493 2.05 0.92 -3.57
N CYS A 494 2.68 2.07 -3.75
CA CYS A 494 2.03 3.37 -3.58
C CYS A 494 1.25 3.76 -4.84
N ILE A 495 0.12 4.45 -4.64
CA ILE A 495 -0.65 5.08 -5.71
C ILE A 495 -0.35 6.57 -5.74
N VAL A 496 -0.10 7.10 -6.94
CA VAL A 496 0.12 8.51 -7.19
C VAL A 496 -0.85 8.97 -8.26
N SER A 497 -1.75 9.87 -7.91
CA SER A 497 -2.74 10.42 -8.85
C SER A 497 -2.30 11.80 -9.34
N LYS A 498 -2.15 11.97 -10.65
CA LYS A 498 -1.83 13.25 -11.30
C LYS A 498 -2.92 13.64 -12.29
N LYS A 499 -3.28 14.93 -12.33
CA LYS A 499 -4.10 15.46 -13.43
C LYS A 499 -3.20 15.72 -14.63
N GLU A 500 -3.62 15.31 -15.83
CA GLU A 500 -2.87 15.62 -17.06
C GLU A 500 -2.84 17.13 -17.34
N HIS A 501 -3.98 17.80 -17.15
CA HIS A 501 -4.09 19.25 -17.20
C HIS A 501 -4.86 19.77 -15.98
N PHE A 502 -4.63 21.04 -15.59
CA PHE A 502 -5.33 21.64 -14.44
C PHE A 502 -6.87 21.59 -14.60
N TRP A 503 -7.36 21.64 -15.84
CA TRP A 503 -8.77 21.55 -16.23
C TRP A 503 -9.30 20.13 -16.41
N SER A 504 -8.44 19.10 -16.37
CA SER A 504 -8.88 17.71 -16.43
C SER A 504 -9.80 17.43 -15.23
N LEU A 505 -10.99 16.92 -15.50
CA LEU A 505 -11.92 16.48 -14.47
C LEU A 505 -11.26 15.36 -13.64
N ASP A 506 -10.71 14.37 -14.34
CA ASP A 506 -10.18 13.15 -13.76
C ASP A 506 -8.65 13.14 -13.61
N LYS A 507 -8.16 12.23 -12.76
CA LYS A 507 -6.74 12.04 -12.46
C LYS A 507 -6.27 10.69 -13.00
N THR A 508 -5.09 10.65 -13.58
CA THR A 508 -4.39 9.43 -13.98
C THR A 508 -3.62 8.87 -12.77
N GLU A 509 -3.74 7.57 -12.52
CA GLU A 509 -3.09 6.89 -11.39
C GLU A 509 -1.86 6.10 -11.84
N PHE A 510 -0.78 6.23 -11.07
CA PHE A 510 0.48 5.50 -11.28
C PHE A 510 0.82 4.67 -10.04
N ARG A 511 1.34 3.46 -10.25
CA ARG A 511 1.79 2.56 -9.19
C ARG A 511 3.30 2.59 -9.08
N ILE A 512 3.85 2.87 -7.90
CA ILE A 512 5.30 2.95 -7.67
C ILE A 512 5.69 2.25 -6.36
N PRO A 513 6.92 1.69 -6.25
CA PRO A 513 7.39 1.12 -5.00
C PRO A 513 7.47 2.15 -3.87
N PRO A 514 7.12 1.78 -2.62
CA PRO A 514 7.26 2.66 -1.47
C PRO A 514 8.73 2.83 -1.11
N LYS A 515 9.34 3.93 -1.55
CA LYS A 515 10.74 4.26 -1.28
C LYS A 515 10.85 5.58 -0.52
N LEU A 516 11.85 5.69 0.34
CA LEU A 516 12.25 6.93 1.00
C LEU A 516 13.66 7.30 0.54
N ILE A 517 13.84 8.51 0.04
CA ILE A 517 15.15 9.05 -0.32
C ILE A 517 15.52 10.09 0.74
N ILE A 518 16.72 9.96 1.31
CA ILE A 518 17.32 10.91 2.24
C ILE A 518 18.65 11.38 1.68
N GLN A 519 18.90 12.68 1.70
CA GLN A 519 20.13 13.30 1.21
C GLN A 519 20.74 14.21 2.27
N ILE A 520 22.07 14.23 2.32
CA ILE A 520 22.87 15.14 3.14
C ILE A 520 23.45 16.22 2.21
N TRP A 521 23.34 17.47 2.63
CA TRP A 521 23.75 18.65 1.87
C TRP A 521 24.58 19.60 2.74
N ASP A 522 25.48 20.34 2.11
CA ASP A 522 26.17 21.49 2.68
C ASP A 522 25.43 22.78 2.27
N ASN A 523 25.18 23.68 3.22
CA ASN A 523 24.49 24.95 2.96
C ASN A 523 25.51 26.07 2.73
N ASP A 524 25.89 26.25 1.48
CA ASP A 524 26.76 27.34 1.05
C ASP A 524 26.07 28.71 1.13
N LYS A 525 26.79 29.71 1.63
CA LYS A 525 26.22 31.07 1.78
C LYS A 525 26.24 31.90 0.49
N PHE A 526 27.13 31.61 -0.44
CA PHE A 526 27.39 32.44 -1.62
C PHE A 526 27.46 31.64 -2.94
N SER A 527 27.22 30.33 -2.88
CA SER A 527 27.14 29.40 -4.02
C SER A 527 25.87 28.54 -3.90
N LEU A 528 25.64 27.67 -4.89
CA LEU A 528 24.62 26.62 -4.76
C LEU A 528 25.09 25.62 -3.70
N ASP A 529 24.18 25.20 -2.83
CA ASP A 529 24.41 24.16 -1.83
C ASP A 529 25.04 22.90 -2.44
N ASP A 530 26.13 22.42 -1.85
CA ASP A 530 26.82 21.21 -2.29
C ASP A 530 26.13 19.92 -1.82
N TYR A 531 26.01 18.96 -2.73
CA TYR A 531 25.44 17.65 -2.46
C TYR A 531 26.51 16.71 -1.91
N LEU A 532 26.31 16.20 -0.70
CA LEU A 532 27.30 15.38 0.00
C LEU A 532 27.04 13.88 -0.20
N GLY A 533 25.79 13.43 -0.07
CA GLY A 533 25.45 12.02 -0.28
C GLY A 533 23.99 11.68 -0.03
N PHE A 534 23.62 10.42 -0.26
CA PHE A 534 22.25 9.96 -0.09
C PHE A 534 22.13 8.52 0.40
N VAL A 535 20.93 8.16 0.82
CA VAL A 535 20.49 6.79 1.01
C VAL A 535 19.07 6.64 0.46
N GLU A 536 18.84 5.55 -0.27
CA GLU A 536 17.51 5.13 -0.73
C GLU A 536 17.08 3.90 0.07
N LEU A 537 15.89 3.98 0.68
CA LEU A 537 15.31 2.93 1.51
C LEU A 537 14.01 2.44 0.89
N ASP A 538 14.00 1.20 0.40
CA ASP A 538 12.77 0.47 0.10
C ASP A 538 12.06 0.12 1.40
N LEU A 539 10.81 0.56 1.60
CA LEU A 539 10.07 0.36 2.85
C LEU A 539 9.66 -1.11 3.08
N HIS A 540 9.64 -1.95 2.05
CA HIS A 540 9.41 -3.39 2.19
C HIS A 540 10.68 -4.19 2.46
N LYS A 541 11.82 -3.67 2.03
CA LYS A 541 13.13 -4.30 2.17
C LYS A 541 14.14 -3.31 2.76
N THR A 542 13.74 -2.67 3.86
CA THR A 542 14.56 -1.64 4.49
C THR A 542 15.79 -2.28 5.12
N ILE A 543 16.95 -1.64 4.93
CA ILE A 543 18.20 -2.03 5.59
C ILE A 543 17.99 -1.92 7.09
N ILE A 544 18.26 -2.99 7.85
CA ILE A 544 18.18 -2.93 9.32
C ILE A 544 19.24 -1.94 9.83
N PRO A 545 18.84 -0.87 10.54
CA PRO A 545 19.78 0.17 10.96
C PRO A 545 20.79 -0.34 12.00
N ALA A 546 21.99 0.25 11.99
CA ALA A 546 22.97 0.01 13.02
C ALA A 546 22.58 0.75 14.31
N LYS A 547 22.69 0.08 15.47
CA LYS A 547 22.34 0.71 16.76
C LYS A 547 23.33 1.79 17.21
N ILE A 548 24.56 1.75 16.69
CA ILE A 548 25.64 2.69 16.98
C ILE A 548 26.36 3.05 15.67
N PRO A 549 26.89 4.27 15.55
CA PRO A 549 27.44 4.75 14.27
C PRO A 549 28.72 4.03 13.85
N GLU A 550 29.49 3.46 14.77
CA GLU A 550 30.72 2.71 14.47
C GLU A 550 30.43 1.39 13.74
N LYS A 551 29.21 0.85 13.91
CA LYS A 551 28.74 -0.35 13.20
C LYS A 551 28.00 0.00 11.90
N CYS A 552 27.81 1.28 11.61
CA CYS A 552 27.17 1.76 10.39
C CYS A 552 28.22 1.90 9.29
N ASN A 553 28.14 1.09 8.24
CA ASN A 553 29.10 1.08 7.14
C ASN A 553 28.41 0.75 5.80
N ILE A 554 29.14 0.98 4.70
CA ILE A 554 28.62 0.80 3.33
C ILE A 554 28.22 -0.65 3.01
N ASP A 555 28.81 -1.64 3.69
CA ASP A 555 28.50 -3.08 3.49
C ASP A 555 27.06 -3.44 3.91
N MET A 556 26.37 -2.54 4.62
CA MET A 556 24.95 -2.70 4.94
C MET A 556 24.03 -2.56 3.71
N ILE A 557 24.52 -2.00 2.60
CA ILE A 557 23.73 -1.73 1.40
C ILE A 557 23.70 -2.98 0.49
N PRO A 558 22.49 -3.52 0.15
CA PRO A 558 22.33 -4.80 -0.56
C PRO A 558 23.09 -4.98 -1.87
N GLU A 559 23.35 -3.91 -2.59
CA GLU A 559 23.96 -3.96 -3.93
C GLU A 559 25.48 -3.72 -3.94
N TYR A 560 26.11 -3.47 -2.78
CA TYR A 560 27.53 -3.10 -2.72
C TYR A 560 28.50 -4.29 -2.96
N LYS A 561 28.04 -5.53 -2.76
CA LYS A 561 28.86 -6.75 -2.96
C LYS A 561 28.05 -7.91 -3.56
N ALA A 562 27.71 -7.84 -4.84
CA ALA A 562 27.15 -8.99 -5.56
C ALA A 562 28.17 -10.13 -5.79
N ASP A 563 29.47 -9.86 -5.63
CA ASP A 563 30.57 -10.79 -5.99
C ASP A 563 31.31 -11.44 -4.82
N SER A 564 30.84 -11.32 -3.57
CA SER A 564 31.54 -11.91 -2.42
C SER A 564 30.68 -12.92 -1.64
N PHE A 565 31.27 -14.05 -1.25
CA PHE A 565 30.71 -15.12 -0.42
C PHE A 565 30.30 -14.68 1.02
N GLN A 566 30.09 -13.39 1.27
CA GLN A 566 29.63 -12.85 2.55
C GLN A 566 28.09 -12.93 2.66
N LYS A 567 27.59 -13.21 3.86
CA LYS A 567 26.14 -13.31 4.15
C LYS A 567 25.42 -12.05 3.65
N ALA A 568 24.36 -12.24 2.87
CA ALA A 568 23.51 -11.17 2.39
C ALA A 568 23.09 -10.22 3.53
N PRO A 569 23.09 -8.89 3.31
CA PRO A 569 22.69 -7.93 4.32
C PRO A 569 21.25 -8.18 4.76
N LYS A 570 21.02 -8.04 6.07
CA LYS A 570 19.70 -8.29 6.66
C LYS A 570 18.79 -7.11 6.38
N THR A 571 17.69 -7.36 5.68
CA THR A 571 16.61 -6.42 5.45
C THR A 571 15.36 -6.82 6.24
N ALA A 572 14.47 -5.87 6.48
CA ALA A 572 13.17 -6.09 7.11
C ALA A 572 12.13 -5.13 6.51
N SER A 573 10.85 -5.52 6.56
CA SER A 573 9.74 -4.67 6.12
C SER A 573 9.38 -3.66 7.21
N LEU A 574 9.40 -2.37 6.89
CA LEU A 574 8.97 -1.31 7.80
C LEU A 574 7.46 -1.40 8.10
N PHE A 575 6.65 -1.88 7.14
CA PHE A 575 5.22 -2.12 7.35
C PHE A 575 4.95 -3.22 8.39
N GLU A 576 5.83 -4.23 8.47
CA GLU A 576 5.72 -5.32 9.46
C GLU A 576 6.28 -4.91 10.83
N GLN A 577 7.42 -4.19 10.84
CA GLN A 577 8.05 -3.74 12.09
C GLN A 577 7.35 -2.52 12.70
N LYS A 578 6.54 -1.78 11.92
CA LYS A 578 5.92 -0.47 12.20
C LYS A 578 6.90 0.68 12.45
N SER A 579 8.00 0.44 13.17
CA SER A 579 8.99 1.44 13.54
C SER A 579 10.41 0.87 13.53
N MET A 580 11.38 1.68 13.07
CA MET A 580 12.81 1.36 13.07
C MET A 580 13.61 2.58 13.49
N LYS A 581 14.57 2.40 14.40
CA LYS A 581 15.51 3.45 14.83
C LYS A 581 16.95 3.00 14.75
N GLY A 582 17.81 3.88 14.24
CA GLY A 582 19.26 3.75 14.30
C GLY A 582 19.94 4.50 13.17
N TRP A 583 21.13 4.03 12.78
CA TRP A 583 22.03 4.67 11.83
C TRP A 583 21.98 4.00 10.47
N TRP A 584 21.86 4.81 9.42
CA TRP A 584 21.97 4.41 8.02
C TRP A 584 23.18 5.08 7.33
N PRO A 585 23.92 4.34 6.49
CA PRO A 585 25.03 4.89 5.73
C PRO A 585 24.49 5.68 4.51
N CYS A 586 24.97 6.90 4.34
CA CYS A 586 24.78 7.69 3.13
C CYS A 586 26.03 7.57 2.24
N TYR A 587 25.84 7.50 0.94
CA TYR A 587 26.93 7.33 -0.02
C TYR A 587 26.81 8.27 -1.20
N VAL A 588 27.91 8.41 -1.92
CA VAL A 588 27.98 9.06 -3.24
C VAL A 588 28.51 8.05 -4.25
N GLU A 589 27.98 8.10 -5.46
CA GLU A 589 28.48 7.30 -6.58
C GLU A 589 29.55 8.09 -7.33
N LYS A 590 30.79 7.60 -7.31
CA LYS A 590 31.93 8.20 -8.00
C LYS A 590 32.67 7.13 -8.80
N ASP A 591 32.80 7.35 -10.10
CA ASP A 591 33.48 6.44 -11.04
C ASP A 591 32.98 4.98 -10.99
N GLY A 592 31.68 4.80 -10.78
CA GLY A 592 31.04 3.47 -10.64
C GLY A 592 31.24 2.78 -9.29
N SER A 593 31.92 3.44 -8.33
CA SER A 593 32.11 2.95 -6.96
C SER A 593 31.30 3.78 -5.95
N ARG A 594 30.72 3.12 -4.95
CA ARG A 594 29.99 3.78 -3.86
C ARG A 594 30.96 4.12 -2.71
N ILE A 595 31.03 5.39 -2.35
CA ILE A 595 31.89 5.91 -1.28
C ILE A 595 31.01 6.39 -0.14
N LEU A 596 31.33 6.01 1.09
CA LEU A 596 30.62 6.50 2.29
C LEU A 596 30.82 8.01 2.40
N ALA A 597 29.72 8.75 2.43
CA ALA A 597 29.71 10.23 2.44
C ALA A 597 29.10 10.83 3.71
N GLY A 598 28.67 9.96 4.63
CA GLY A 598 28.11 10.35 5.92
C GLY A 598 27.23 9.25 6.49
N LYS A 599 26.77 9.46 7.72
CA LYS A 599 25.81 8.58 8.40
C LYS A 599 24.69 9.44 8.96
N VAL A 600 23.47 8.95 8.87
CA VAL A 600 22.30 9.64 9.41
C VAL A 600 21.60 8.75 10.44
N GLU A 601 21.35 9.29 11.63
CA GLU A 601 20.53 8.66 12.65
C GLU A 601 19.08 9.07 12.46
N MET A 602 18.20 8.09 12.24
CA MET A 602 16.78 8.34 12.02
C MET A 602 15.89 7.44 12.86
N THR A 603 14.64 7.85 13.02
CA THR A 603 13.53 6.96 13.37
C THR A 603 12.51 7.00 12.26
N LEU A 604 12.22 5.85 11.66
CA LEU A 604 11.21 5.66 10.62
C LEU A 604 10.00 5.00 11.27
N GLU A 605 8.81 5.54 11.03
CA GLU A 605 7.55 4.98 11.52
C GLU A 605 6.50 5.04 10.41
N VAL A 606 5.84 3.93 10.12
CA VAL A 606 4.71 3.87 9.18
C VAL A 606 3.44 3.65 9.97
N VAL A 607 2.48 4.56 9.81
CA VAL A 607 1.17 4.51 10.46
C VAL A 607 0.06 4.54 9.42
N ASN A 608 -1.02 3.79 9.67
CA ASN A 608 -2.21 3.89 8.83
C ASN A 608 -3.02 5.16 9.16
N GLU A 609 -4.03 5.48 8.34
CA GLU A 609 -4.88 6.68 8.52
C GLU A 609 -5.46 6.79 9.94
N LYS A 610 -6.02 5.71 10.47
CA LYS A 610 -6.62 5.67 11.82
C LYS A 610 -5.58 5.93 12.90
N GLU A 611 -4.43 5.27 12.86
CA GLU A 611 -3.32 5.49 13.79
C GLU A 611 -2.77 6.92 13.69
N ALA A 612 -2.75 7.51 12.49
CA ALA A 612 -2.29 8.87 12.27
C ALA A 612 -3.24 9.91 12.89
N GLU A 613 -4.55 9.70 12.79
CA GLU A 613 -5.58 10.53 13.44
C GLU A 613 -5.54 10.43 14.96
N GLU A 614 -5.36 9.21 15.48
CA GLU A 614 -5.28 8.96 16.93
C GLU A 614 -3.98 9.50 17.54
N ARG A 615 -2.88 9.51 16.79
CA ARG A 615 -1.56 9.96 17.25
C ARG A 615 -1.01 11.04 16.32
N PRO A 616 -1.59 12.24 16.27
CA PRO A 616 -1.18 13.25 15.31
C PRO A 616 0.26 13.72 15.59
N ALA A 617 0.95 14.13 14.52
CA ALA A 617 2.36 14.53 14.54
C ALA A 617 2.60 15.64 13.50
N GLY A 618 3.09 16.80 13.96
CA GLY A 618 3.43 17.95 13.12
C GLY A 618 4.78 17.80 12.40
N LYS A 619 5.04 18.68 11.42
CA LYS A 619 6.32 18.75 10.70
C LYS A 619 7.38 19.46 11.57
N GLY A 620 8.63 19.07 11.42
CA GLY A 620 9.75 19.63 12.17
C GLY A 620 9.56 19.46 13.67
N ARG A 621 9.38 20.59 14.36
CA ARG A 621 9.07 20.70 15.80
C ARG A 621 7.76 21.47 16.01
N ASP A 622 6.98 21.64 14.96
CA ASP A 622 5.73 22.40 14.97
C ASP A 622 4.60 21.57 15.57
N GLU A 623 3.54 22.25 16.02
CA GLU A 623 2.36 21.59 16.58
C GLU A 623 1.61 20.77 15.51
N PRO A 624 1.09 19.57 15.84
CA PRO A 624 1.15 18.90 17.13
C PRO A 624 2.52 18.23 17.37
N ASN A 625 3.30 18.76 18.31
CA ASN A 625 4.66 18.30 18.61
C ASN A 625 4.61 17.19 19.66
N MET A 626 3.98 16.09 19.28
CA MET A 626 3.82 14.89 20.10
C MET A 626 4.08 13.63 19.27
N ASN A 627 4.12 12.47 19.94
CA ASN A 627 4.32 11.16 19.33
C ASN A 627 5.61 11.02 18.50
N PRO A 628 6.81 11.24 19.07
CA PRO A 628 7.14 11.79 20.40
C PRO A 628 7.27 13.32 20.41
N LYS A 629 7.44 13.97 21.56
CA LYS A 629 7.78 15.41 21.58
C LYS A 629 9.23 15.62 21.15
N LEU A 630 9.47 16.59 20.27
CA LEU A 630 10.80 16.97 19.78
C LEU A 630 11.21 18.32 20.34
N ASP A 631 12.20 18.29 21.24
CA ASP A 631 12.83 19.49 21.78
C ASP A 631 13.90 20.04 20.82
N LEU A 632 14.29 21.30 21.02
CA LEU A 632 15.38 21.91 20.27
C LEU A 632 16.68 21.09 20.43
N PRO A 633 17.46 20.90 19.36
CA PRO A 633 18.70 20.13 19.40
C PRO A 633 19.73 20.82 20.30
N ASN A 634 20.49 20.02 21.04
CA ASN A 634 21.60 20.52 21.84
C ASN A 634 22.80 20.76 20.92
N ARG A 635 23.02 22.01 20.53
CA ARG A 635 24.12 22.40 19.62
C ARG A 635 25.19 23.23 20.35
N PRO A 636 26.47 23.15 19.95
CA PRO A 636 27.54 23.95 20.54
C PRO A 636 27.26 25.46 20.41
N ASP A 637 27.74 26.26 21.35
CA ASP A 637 27.60 27.74 21.32
C ASP A 637 28.29 28.41 20.11
N THR A 638 29.00 27.64 19.28
CA THR A 638 29.67 28.07 18.06
C THR A 638 28.83 27.86 16.79
N SER A 639 27.72 27.10 16.87
CA SER A 639 26.88 26.69 15.74
C SER A 639 25.79 27.71 15.38
N PHE A 640 26.10 29.01 15.46
CA PHE A 640 25.16 30.09 15.13
C PHE A 640 25.59 30.84 13.88
N LEU A 641 24.62 31.37 13.13
CA LEU A 641 24.86 32.32 12.04
C LEU A 641 25.59 33.56 12.56
N TRP A 642 26.82 33.76 12.10
CA TRP A 642 27.73 34.80 12.60
C TRP A 642 27.19 36.24 12.45
N PHE A 643 26.27 36.48 11.51
CA PHE A 643 25.66 37.79 11.26
C PHE A 643 24.47 38.10 12.19
N THR A 644 23.79 37.07 12.72
CA THR A 644 22.62 37.24 13.60
C THR A 644 23.02 37.62 15.03
N ASN A 645 24.28 37.37 15.42
CA ASN A 645 24.79 37.71 16.75
C ASN A 645 26.23 38.26 16.68
N PRO A 646 26.42 39.49 16.17
CA PRO A 646 27.74 40.08 15.94
C PRO A 646 28.59 40.17 17.23
N CYS A 647 27.94 40.32 18.38
CA CYS A 647 28.61 40.37 19.69
C CYS A 647 29.20 39.01 20.12
N LYS A 648 28.50 37.89 19.90
CA LYS A 648 29.05 36.55 20.16
C LYS A 648 30.22 36.22 19.21
N THR A 649 30.10 36.57 17.93
CA THR A 649 31.15 36.42 16.91
C THR A 649 32.44 37.15 17.31
N MET A 650 32.33 38.38 17.79
CA MET A 650 33.48 39.19 18.22
C MET A 650 34.16 38.63 19.49
N LYS A 651 33.38 38.08 20.44
CA LYS A 651 33.90 37.46 21.66
C LYS A 651 34.65 36.14 21.40
N PHE A 652 34.14 35.29 20.50
CA PHE A 652 34.72 33.96 20.26
C PHE A 652 35.82 33.91 19.20
N ILE A 653 35.72 34.72 18.13
CA ILE A 653 36.65 34.66 16.99
C ILE A 653 37.74 35.72 17.11
N VAL A 654 37.37 36.98 17.36
CA VAL A 654 38.32 38.11 17.37
C VAL A 654 39.10 38.16 18.70
N TRP A 655 38.41 38.00 19.82
CA TRP A 655 39.00 38.14 21.16
C TRP A 655 39.95 36.99 21.55
N ARG A 656 39.79 35.79 20.96
CA ARG A 656 40.65 34.62 21.26
C ARG A 656 42.04 34.74 20.62
N ARG A 657 42.16 35.38 19.45
CA ARG A 657 43.41 35.43 18.66
C ARG A 657 44.09 36.80 18.68
N PHE A 658 43.33 37.89 18.72
CA PHE A 658 43.88 39.24 18.71
C PHE A 658 43.95 39.90 20.09
N LYS A 659 43.74 39.17 21.19
CA LYS A 659 43.78 39.74 22.56
C LYS A 659 45.03 40.61 22.80
N ILE A 660 46.19 40.13 22.35
CA ILE A 660 47.47 40.85 22.48
C ILE A 660 47.55 42.02 21.49
N PHE A 661 47.13 41.83 20.24
CA PHE A 661 47.14 42.88 19.21
C PHE A 661 46.17 44.03 19.53
N SER A 662 44.98 43.74 20.02
CA SER A 662 43.99 44.73 20.44
C SER A 662 44.45 45.50 21.68
N VAL A 663 45.10 44.83 22.65
CA VAL A 663 45.72 45.49 23.81
C VAL A 663 46.90 46.36 23.39
N LEU A 664 47.78 45.89 22.49
CA LEU A 664 48.90 46.65 21.94
C LEU A 664 48.44 47.85 21.12
N LEU A 665 47.37 47.72 20.34
CA LEU A 665 46.79 48.81 19.56
C LEU A 665 46.21 49.89 20.48
N LEU A 666 45.43 49.50 21.50
CA LEU A 666 44.90 50.42 22.51
C LEU A 666 46.02 51.11 23.29
N PHE A 667 47.08 50.38 23.65
CA PHE A 667 48.28 50.97 24.27
C PHE A 667 48.94 51.98 23.33
N SER A 668 49.16 51.64 22.06
CA SER A 668 49.75 52.55 21.07
C SER A 668 48.91 53.82 20.83
N CYS A 669 47.58 53.69 20.80
CA CYS A 669 46.65 54.80 20.69
C CYS A 669 46.70 55.70 21.93
N SER A 670 46.76 55.11 23.13
CA SER A 670 46.89 55.87 24.38
C SER A 670 48.22 56.63 24.47
N VAL A 671 49.33 56.04 24.00
CA VAL A 671 50.64 56.71 23.93
C VAL A 671 50.63 57.86 22.91
N ARG A 672 49.99 57.68 21.75
CA ARG A 672 49.83 58.75 20.74
C ARG A 672 48.95 59.91 21.24
N LEU A 673 47.87 59.60 21.96
CA LEU A 673 47.01 60.60 22.59
C LEU A 673 47.76 61.36 23.70
N ALA A 674 48.56 60.67 24.51
CA ALA A 674 49.42 61.30 25.51
C ALA A 674 50.46 62.25 24.86
N PHE A 675 51.09 61.83 23.76
CA PHE A 675 52.04 62.68 23.01
C PHE A 675 51.39 63.95 22.42
N MET A 676 50.16 63.84 21.91
CA MET A 676 49.39 64.98 21.41
C MET A 676 48.99 65.96 22.53
N SER A 677 48.73 65.45 23.74
CA SER A 677 48.40 66.28 24.90
C SER A 677 49.60 67.02 25.51
N VAL A 678 50.82 66.46 25.39
CA VAL A 678 52.07 67.10 25.88
C VAL A 678 52.52 68.23 24.95
N ASN A 679 52.27 68.13 23.64
CA ASN A 679 52.66 69.15 22.66
C ASN A 679 51.71 70.36 22.58
N SER A 680 50.64 70.41 23.39
CA SER A 680 49.66 71.52 23.40
C SER A 680 49.85 72.50 24.56
N ILE A 681 50.91 72.39 25.36
CA ILE A 681 51.16 73.20 26.56
C ILE A 681 52.55 73.84 26.49
N HIS A 682 52.75 74.86 25.65
CA HIS A 682 53.70 75.96 25.92
C HIS A 682 53.43 77.15 24.98
N PRO A 683 53.11 78.35 25.50
CA PRO A 683 52.82 79.54 24.70
C PRO A 683 54.07 80.43 24.51
N PHE A 684 54.19 81.12 23.37
CA PHE A 684 55.08 82.29 23.24
C PHE A 684 54.37 83.46 22.53
N PRO A 685 54.73 84.73 22.87
CA PRO A 685 53.82 85.89 22.90
C PRO A 685 53.97 86.84 21.67
N PRO A 686 53.19 87.95 21.59
CA PRO A 686 53.00 88.74 20.36
C PRO A 686 53.74 90.10 20.35
N THR A 687 54.07 90.64 19.16
CA THR A 687 54.13 92.11 18.91
C THR A 687 54.12 92.51 17.41
N ARG A 688 53.05 93.24 17.04
CA ARG A 688 52.88 94.50 16.23
C ARG A 688 53.60 94.80 14.88
N ASN A 689 52.73 95.10 13.89
CA ASN A 689 52.69 96.18 12.86
C ASN A 689 53.85 96.29 11.83
N SER A 690 53.66 96.51 10.51
CA SER A 690 52.68 97.32 9.75
C SER A 690 52.80 97.08 8.21
N ASN A 691 51.73 97.44 7.45
CA ASN A 691 51.67 97.77 5.99
C ASN A 691 51.98 96.64 4.98
N GLN A 692 51.35 96.48 3.81
CA GLN A 692 50.41 97.26 3.00
C GLN A 692 49.87 96.36 1.84
N LEU A 693 48.75 96.77 1.24
CA LEU A 693 48.33 96.65 -0.19
C LEU A 693 47.67 95.36 -0.75
N ASN A 694 46.36 95.54 -1.03
CA ASN A 694 45.61 95.29 -2.28
C ASN A 694 45.64 93.92 -2.97
N SER A 695 44.44 93.34 -3.15
CA SER A 695 43.75 93.33 -4.46
C SER A 695 42.43 92.55 -4.40
N SER A 696 41.36 93.22 -4.83
CA SER A 696 39.99 92.76 -5.01
C SER A 696 39.84 91.62 -6.03
N ARG A 697 38.78 90.81 -5.88
CA ARG A 697 37.76 90.57 -6.94
C ARG A 697 36.57 89.78 -6.40
N GLU A 698 35.41 90.43 -6.42
CA GLU A 698 34.08 89.82 -6.45
C GLU A 698 33.89 89.00 -7.74
N ILE A 699 32.98 88.02 -7.71
CA ILE A 699 31.88 87.82 -8.68
C ILE A 699 30.88 86.86 -8.02
N GLY A 700 29.58 87.19 -8.11
CA GLY A 700 28.50 86.54 -7.40
C GLY A 700 27.67 85.52 -8.21
N ILE A 701 26.81 84.85 -7.42
CA ILE A 701 25.40 84.47 -7.65
C ILE A 701 25.05 83.67 -8.92
N LEU A 702 24.45 82.48 -8.73
CA LEU A 702 23.09 82.18 -9.20
C LEU A 702 22.54 80.84 -8.66
N ILE A 703 21.29 80.93 -8.19
CA ILE A 703 20.38 79.86 -7.77
C ILE A 703 19.65 79.32 -9.02
N PRO A 704 19.10 78.09 -9.00
CA PRO A 704 17.66 78.02 -9.22
C PRO A 704 16.92 77.14 -8.20
N VAL A 705 15.71 77.62 -7.87
CA VAL A 705 14.63 76.96 -7.12
C VAL A 705 13.66 76.36 -8.13
N ASN A 706 12.77 75.49 -7.62
CA ASN A 706 11.49 74.97 -8.16
C ASN A 706 11.58 73.57 -8.80
N SER A 707 10.63 72.66 -8.57
CA SER A 707 9.41 72.72 -7.75
C SER A 707 8.73 71.35 -7.71
N SER A 708 7.88 71.18 -6.69
CA SER A 708 6.51 70.65 -6.76
C SER A 708 6.21 69.14 -6.96
N ASN A 709 5.35 68.68 -6.04
CA ASN A 709 4.34 67.60 -6.11
C ASN A 709 4.86 66.16 -5.87
N GLY A 710 4.31 65.32 -4.99
CA GLY A 710 3.18 65.44 -4.07
C GLY A 710 2.94 64.10 -3.32
N PHE A 711 2.66 64.24 -2.02
CA PHE A 711 1.86 63.46 -1.05
C PHE A 711 1.30 62.03 -1.28
N LEU A 712 1.32 61.30 -0.15
CA LEU A 712 0.34 60.33 0.43
C LEU A 712 0.10 59.00 -0.34
N MET A 713 -0.22 57.82 0.22
CA MET A 713 -0.58 57.35 1.58
C MET A 713 -0.50 55.80 1.61
N ILE A 714 -0.11 55.27 2.79
CA ILE A 714 -0.68 54.10 3.51
C ILE A 714 -0.92 52.75 2.78
N LYS A 715 -0.08 51.77 3.19
CA LYS A 715 -0.42 50.48 3.85
C LYS A 715 -1.40 49.52 3.17
N LYS A 716 -0.89 48.35 2.79
CA LYS A 716 -1.37 47.07 3.31
C LYS A 716 -0.20 46.10 3.46
#